data_AF-A0A853A1E9-F1
#
_entry.id   AF-A0A853A1E9-F1
#
_cell.length_a   1.000
_cell.length_b   1.000
_cell.length_c   1.000
_cell.angle_alpha   90.00
_cell.angle_beta   90.00
_cell.angle_gamma   90.00
#
_symmetry.space_group_name_H-M   'P 1'
#
loop_
_entity.id
_entity.type
_entity.pdbx_description
1 polymer ?
#
loop_
_entity_poly.entity_id
_entity_poly.type
_entity_poly.pdbx_seq_one_letter_code
_entity_poly.pdbx_strand_id
1 'polypeptide(L)'
;MVIRLTLRALTDSGSATLHLTVGDLGTDVAVTVGLAEEPFADLADAAAWTSAHDRAPGGSVTPAEGHGGAPGLRLAYDFTQSTGTRGQYAVPPAPIPLPGQPQALTVWIHGDGNGAWPRVQYRDAAGVTANLDGPTITWTGWRQVTFPVPAGVRHPLTFQRFRLLETSAARSYRGQVTISDLRARVAPEVELPAAPRTTDPVIQAHGTVDDRPLRIAVMSDAQFVARDPNSPQVAAARRTLEEIAAAAPDLLVINGDLVDEASPADLDLARRLLTEFEARTGGTVPWRYVPGNHEIMGPGSTANFRAEFGDTFGTLDLAGTRLITLDSSTGTLRGGGFDQLQLLRDTLDDAAADPAVSGVVLFAHHPARDPLPDAASQLADRKEAAMVERWLADFRAEAGKSAAYVAGHVGVFAAWSVDGVPHLVNGNSGKNPAGTPDQGGFTGWTMLGIDPAHGTVTDRFATPADDASAWLRAETHPRVDALTLQAPDTLALLARTPVTATLTQDGGRRVPVAWPVSARWSGDGVLVGDPARAVRDAAEQPGPRPQGAPVAVYDPATGTLTGLRPGQAVLRVTVGGVTAEHTVTVGGGTPHCDRVIDGRHDGPLTVTAGTTCLTDGARVHGPVTVTGPGATLFATGATLTGPLTARAADRIAVTDSTITGPVTVRGVHGQVALAWNRITGPVTLTDSGGAPGTGDGAPLLAGNTVHGPLGCTGNTSAPSDGGAPNTVHGPTTGECGAR
;
A
#
# COMPACT_ATOMS: atom_id res chain seq x y z
N MET A 1 -18.06 -20.01 13.95
CA MET A 1 -19.02 -19.57 14.98
C MET A 1 -19.34 -18.12 14.70
N VAL A 2 -20.58 -17.76 14.37
CA VAL A 2 -20.98 -16.36 14.13
C VAL A 2 -21.55 -15.80 15.44
N ILE A 3 -20.91 -14.78 16.00
CA ILE A 3 -21.44 -14.06 17.17
C ILE A 3 -22.44 -13.02 16.65
N ARG A 4 -23.70 -13.12 17.05
CA ARG A 4 -24.75 -12.16 16.68
C ARG A 4 -24.98 -11.19 17.83
N LEU A 5 -24.57 -9.93 17.65
CA LEU A 5 -24.91 -8.84 18.55
C LEU A 5 -26.29 -8.27 18.18
N THR A 6 -27.18 -8.11 19.16
CA THR A 6 -28.48 -7.44 18.97
C THR A 6 -28.54 -6.24 19.91
N LEU A 7 -28.80 -5.06 19.35
CA LEU A 7 -28.88 -3.80 20.08
C LEU A 7 -30.32 -3.28 20.06
N ARG A 8 -30.79 -2.71 21.18
CA ARG A 8 -32.09 -2.03 21.28
C ARG A 8 -31.86 -0.57 21.65
N ALA A 9 -32.31 0.34 20.80
CA ALA A 9 -32.33 1.76 21.12
C ALA A 9 -33.25 2.04 22.33
N LEU A 10 -32.77 2.88 23.25
CA LEU A 10 -33.55 3.37 24.40
C LEU A 10 -33.99 4.84 24.24
N THR A 11 -33.39 5.56 23.28
CA THR A 11 -33.69 6.94 22.93
C THR A 11 -33.96 7.04 21.43
N ASP A 12 -34.64 8.10 21.00
CA ASP A 12 -34.91 8.36 19.57
C ASP A 12 -33.66 8.81 18.80
N SER A 13 -32.67 9.36 19.53
CA SER A 13 -31.37 9.74 18.99
C SER A 13 -30.24 9.56 19.99
N GLY A 14 -29.04 9.27 19.49
CA GLY A 14 -27.80 9.19 20.28
C GLY A 14 -26.67 8.50 19.53
N SER A 15 -25.46 8.58 20.08
CA SER A 15 -24.28 7.86 19.59
C SER A 15 -23.50 7.24 20.75
N ALA A 16 -22.85 6.11 20.49
CA ALA A 16 -21.95 5.44 21.44
C ALA A 16 -20.92 4.59 20.69
N THR A 17 -19.76 4.36 21.31
CA THR A 17 -18.78 3.38 20.83
C THR A 17 -18.86 2.13 21.72
N LEU A 18 -19.01 0.97 21.11
CA LEU A 18 -19.00 -0.33 21.78
C LEU A 18 -17.63 -0.96 21.64
N HIS A 19 -16.98 -1.21 22.78
CA HIS A 19 -15.74 -2.00 22.84
C HIS A 19 -16.10 -3.48 22.95
N LEU A 20 -15.81 -4.26 21.91
CA LEU A 20 -16.10 -5.70 21.82
C LEU A 20 -14.81 -6.50 21.99
N THR A 21 -14.75 -7.43 22.94
CA THR A 21 -13.57 -8.25 23.21
C THR A 21 -13.88 -9.75 23.20
N VAL A 22 -13.01 -10.55 22.59
CA VAL A 22 -13.03 -12.03 22.62
C VAL A 22 -11.61 -12.54 22.83
N GLY A 23 -11.29 -13.03 24.03
CA GLY A 23 -9.91 -13.35 24.40
C GLY A 23 -9.04 -12.09 24.35
N ASP A 24 -7.91 -12.17 23.64
CA ASP A 24 -6.99 -11.04 23.45
C ASP A 24 -7.34 -10.17 22.23
N LEU A 25 -8.42 -10.51 21.50
CA LEU A 25 -8.91 -9.74 20.36
C LEU A 25 -9.92 -8.69 20.82
N GLY A 26 -9.73 -7.45 20.38
CA GLY A 26 -10.64 -6.33 20.61
C GLY A 26 -11.02 -5.63 19.31
N THR A 27 -12.24 -5.08 19.24
CA THR A 27 -12.66 -4.18 18.17
C THR A 27 -13.68 -3.17 18.68
N ASP A 28 -13.72 -2.01 18.05
CA ASP A 28 -14.61 -0.92 18.42
C ASP A 28 -15.66 -0.71 17.34
N VAL A 29 -16.92 -0.63 17.74
CA VAL A 29 -18.06 -0.42 16.84
C VAL A 29 -18.79 0.83 17.26
N ALA A 30 -18.79 1.85 16.41
CA ALA A 30 -19.66 3.01 16.62
C ALA A 30 -21.10 2.65 16.28
N VAL A 31 -22.02 3.05 17.16
CA VAL A 31 -23.46 2.86 17.01
C VAL A 31 -24.12 4.22 17.08
N THR A 32 -24.91 4.55 16.08
CA THR A 32 -25.74 5.75 16.05
C THR A 32 -27.22 5.35 15.98
N VAL A 33 -28.06 6.16 16.62
CA VAL A 33 -29.51 6.01 16.64
C VAL A 33 -30.12 7.34 16.21
N GLY A 34 -31.15 7.26 15.37
CA GLY A 34 -31.80 8.42 14.78
C GLY A 34 -31.02 9.01 13.60
N LEU A 35 -31.73 9.52 12.61
CA LEU A 35 -31.17 10.31 11.51
C LEU A 35 -31.89 11.66 11.48
N ALA A 36 -31.15 12.76 11.40
CA ALA A 36 -31.68 14.08 11.13
C ALA A 36 -31.67 14.34 9.61
N GLU A 37 -32.75 14.91 9.06
CA GLU A 37 -32.77 15.38 7.68
C GLU A 37 -32.37 16.85 7.61
N GLU A 38 -31.23 17.13 6.99
CA GLU A 38 -30.69 18.48 6.81
C GLU A 38 -30.67 18.86 5.32
N PRO A 39 -31.24 20.01 4.93
CA PRO A 39 -31.17 20.47 3.54
C PRO A 39 -29.73 20.86 3.17
N PHE A 40 -29.26 20.45 1.99
CA PHE A 40 -27.98 20.91 1.44
C PHE A 40 -28.13 21.69 0.14
N ALA A 41 -29.27 21.57 -0.56
CA ALA A 41 -29.63 22.44 -1.66
C ALA A 41 -31.16 22.61 -1.75
N ASP A 42 -31.63 23.82 -1.46
CA ASP A 42 -33.05 24.21 -1.55
C ASP A 42 -33.46 24.65 -2.97
N LEU A 43 -32.47 24.79 -3.86
CA LEU A 43 -32.60 25.22 -5.26
C LEU A 43 -33.22 26.61 -5.44
N ALA A 44 -33.15 27.48 -4.43
CA ALA A 44 -33.58 28.88 -4.57
C ALA A 44 -32.79 29.63 -5.66
N ASP A 45 -31.58 29.17 -5.97
CA ASP A 45 -30.68 29.66 -7.00
C ASP A 45 -30.71 28.85 -8.31
N ALA A 46 -31.81 28.13 -8.59
CA ALA A 46 -31.92 27.20 -9.73
C ALA A 46 -31.46 27.78 -11.09
N ALA A 47 -31.55 29.10 -11.29
CA ALA A 47 -31.11 29.77 -12.52
C ALA A 47 -29.58 29.81 -12.70
N ALA A 48 -28.81 29.61 -11.63
CA ALA A 48 -27.33 29.58 -11.64
C ALA A 48 -26.77 28.17 -11.91
N TRP A 49 -27.61 27.13 -11.88
CA TRP A 49 -27.19 25.77 -12.19
C TRP A 49 -27.00 25.58 -13.70
N THR A 50 -26.04 24.76 -14.08
CA THR A 50 -25.66 24.56 -15.49
C THR A 50 -25.84 23.11 -15.93
N SER A 51 -26.01 22.95 -17.25
CA SER A 51 -26.07 21.65 -17.91
C SER A 51 -24.68 21.17 -18.29
N ALA A 52 -24.37 19.91 -18.02
CA ALA A 52 -23.23 19.20 -18.59
C ALA A 52 -23.68 17.81 -19.04
N HIS A 53 -22.91 17.15 -19.91
CA HIS A 53 -23.28 15.83 -20.44
C HIS A 53 -22.07 14.97 -20.77
N ASP A 54 -22.30 13.67 -20.89
CA ASP A 54 -21.41 12.75 -21.59
C ASP A 54 -22.18 12.12 -22.74
N ARG A 55 -21.69 12.30 -23.98
CA ARG A 55 -22.26 11.69 -25.21
C ARG A 55 -23.77 11.94 -25.42
N ALA A 56 -24.33 13.00 -24.82
CA ALA A 56 -25.75 13.37 -24.89
C ALA A 56 -25.96 14.89 -25.13
N PRO A 57 -25.46 15.45 -26.25
CA PRO A 57 -25.68 16.85 -26.57
C PRO A 57 -27.17 17.19 -26.75
N GLY A 58 -27.53 18.43 -26.42
CA GLY A 58 -28.89 18.94 -26.60
C GLY A 58 -29.80 18.85 -25.37
N GLY A 59 -29.33 18.33 -24.24
CA GLY A 59 -30.02 18.43 -22.96
C GLY A 59 -29.84 19.79 -22.28
N SER A 60 -30.67 20.07 -21.27
CA SER A 60 -30.71 21.37 -20.58
C SER A 60 -31.07 21.24 -19.10
N VAL A 61 -30.74 22.31 -18.36
CA VAL A 61 -31.05 22.50 -16.95
C VAL A 61 -31.72 23.85 -16.81
N THR A 62 -32.93 23.89 -16.24
CA THR A 62 -33.72 25.13 -16.10
C THR A 62 -34.51 25.15 -14.79
N PRO A 63 -34.82 26.34 -14.24
CA PRO A 63 -35.74 26.46 -13.09
C PRO A 63 -37.12 25.88 -13.40
N ALA A 64 -37.72 25.24 -12.41
CA ALA A 64 -39.08 24.70 -12.48
C ALA A 64 -39.75 24.69 -11.09
N GLU A 65 -41.05 24.43 -11.07
CA GLU A 65 -41.78 24.16 -9.82
C GLU A 65 -41.44 22.75 -9.31
N GLY A 66 -41.00 22.67 -8.06
CA GLY A 66 -40.63 21.46 -7.34
C GLY A 66 -41.78 20.82 -6.56
N HIS A 67 -41.48 19.76 -5.82
CA HIS A 67 -42.46 19.06 -4.98
C HIS A 67 -43.04 20.02 -3.93
N GLY A 68 -44.37 20.04 -3.80
CA GLY A 68 -45.06 20.91 -2.83
C GLY A 68 -44.94 22.41 -3.09
N GLY A 69 -44.58 22.83 -4.32
CA GLY A 69 -44.42 24.24 -4.68
C GLY A 69 -43.05 24.83 -4.32
N ALA A 70 -42.11 24.01 -3.83
CA ALA A 70 -40.73 24.43 -3.60
C ALA A 70 -39.99 24.76 -4.91
N PRO A 71 -38.85 25.48 -4.90
CA PRO A 71 -37.99 25.59 -6.07
C PRO A 71 -37.51 24.21 -6.57
N GLY A 72 -37.44 24.06 -7.89
CA GLY A 72 -37.02 22.83 -8.55
C GLY A 72 -36.12 23.07 -9.76
N LEU A 73 -35.42 22.02 -10.17
CA LEU A 73 -34.57 22.00 -11.35
C LEU A 73 -35.12 21.00 -12.37
N ARG A 74 -35.47 21.45 -13.56
CA ARG A 74 -35.83 20.57 -14.68
C ARG A 74 -34.59 20.22 -15.49
N LEU A 75 -34.33 18.92 -15.62
CA LEU A 75 -33.30 18.34 -16.46
C LEU A 75 -33.96 17.71 -17.68
N ALA A 76 -33.78 18.30 -18.86
CA ALA A 76 -34.16 17.68 -20.13
C ALA A 76 -32.94 16.98 -20.73
N TYR A 77 -33.13 15.81 -21.33
CA TYR A 77 -32.05 15.00 -21.88
C TYR A 77 -32.39 14.41 -23.25
N ASP A 78 -31.34 14.19 -24.04
CA ASP A 78 -31.40 13.56 -25.35
C ASP A 78 -30.38 12.40 -25.41
N PHE A 79 -30.86 11.18 -25.16
CA PHE A 79 -30.03 9.98 -25.20
C PHE A 79 -30.05 9.28 -26.56
N THR A 80 -30.49 9.96 -27.63
CA THR A 80 -30.50 9.41 -29.00
C THR A 80 -29.20 9.64 -29.76
N GLN A 81 -28.23 10.36 -29.17
CA GLN A 81 -27.06 10.88 -29.89
C GLN A 81 -25.84 9.94 -29.90
N SER A 82 -25.88 8.85 -29.14
CA SER A 82 -24.78 7.89 -29.05
C SER A 82 -25.31 6.52 -28.61
N THR A 83 -24.57 5.46 -28.92
CA THR A 83 -24.79 4.10 -28.41
C THR A 83 -23.93 3.76 -27.20
N GLY A 84 -22.95 4.61 -26.83
CA GLY A 84 -22.17 4.44 -25.60
C GLY A 84 -23.00 4.71 -24.33
N THR A 85 -22.36 4.83 -23.16
CA THR A 85 -23.06 5.37 -21.97
C THR A 85 -23.27 6.87 -22.12
N ARG A 86 -24.52 7.31 -21.96
CA ARG A 86 -24.97 8.71 -22.10
C ARG A 86 -25.31 9.27 -20.74
N GLY A 87 -25.02 10.55 -20.53
CA GLY A 87 -25.32 11.23 -19.28
C GLY A 87 -25.79 12.66 -19.45
N GLN A 88 -26.80 13.07 -18.68
CA GLN A 88 -27.25 14.46 -18.53
C GLN A 88 -27.10 14.89 -17.06
N TYR A 89 -26.46 16.02 -16.83
CA TYR A 89 -26.05 16.47 -15.49
C TYR A 89 -26.65 17.83 -15.13
N ALA A 90 -26.99 17.98 -13.87
CA ALA A 90 -27.23 19.28 -13.22
C ALA A 90 -26.04 19.61 -12.33
N VAL A 91 -25.32 20.68 -12.68
CA VAL A 91 -24.09 21.12 -12.03
C VAL A 91 -24.35 22.41 -11.25
N PRO A 92 -24.08 22.45 -9.93
CA PRO A 92 -24.26 23.64 -9.11
C PRO A 92 -23.23 24.73 -9.49
N PRO A 93 -23.50 26.01 -9.18
CA PRO A 93 -22.58 27.11 -9.47
C PRO A 93 -21.25 27.01 -8.69
N ALA A 94 -21.25 26.30 -7.56
CA ALA A 94 -20.06 25.95 -6.79
C ALA A 94 -20.25 24.57 -6.13
N PRO A 95 -19.18 23.85 -5.79
CA PRO A 95 -19.27 22.62 -4.99
C PRO A 95 -19.98 22.89 -3.64
N ILE A 96 -20.90 21.99 -3.25
CA ILE A 96 -21.74 22.17 -2.05
C ILE A 96 -21.29 21.19 -0.96
N PRO A 97 -20.77 21.66 0.20
CA PRO A 97 -20.46 20.79 1.33
C PRO A 97 -21.72 20.08 1.84
N LEU A 98 -21.63 18.76 2.06
CA LEU A 98 -22.69 17.99 2.67
C LEU A 98 -22.56 18.04 4.20
N PRO A 99 -23.68 18.17 4.94
CA PRO A 99 -23.64 18.30 6.39
C PRO A 99 -23.21 16.99 7.07
N GLY A 100 -22.31 17.11 8.05
CA GLY A 100 -21.87 16.01 8.91
C GLY A 100 -21.37 14.76 8.17
N GLN A 101 -21.79 13.59 8.68
CA GLN A 101 -21.53 12.28 8.08
C GLN A 101 -22.84 11.66 7.58
N PRO A 102 -23.33 12.04 6.38
CA PRO A 102 -24.60 11.56 5.88
C PRO A 102 -24.55 10.05 5.66
N GLN A 103 -25.57 9.34 6.14
CA GLN A 103 -25.80 7.91 5.85
C GLN A 103 -26.55 7.72 4.53
N ALA A 104 -27.27 8.75 4.08
CA ALA A 104 -27.91 8.79 2.77
C ALA A 104 -28.17 10.25 2.35
N LEU A 105 -28.36 10.46 1.06
CA LEU A 105 -28.97 11.68 0.52
C LEU A 105 -30.38 11.38 0.05
N THR A 106 -31.27 12.36 0.08
CA THR A 106 -32.62 12.24 -0.47
C THR A 106 -32.90 13.35 -1.46
N VAL A 107 -33.57 13.01 -2.56
CA VAL A 107 -33.97 13.95 -3.61
C VAL A 107 -35.40 13.63 -4.01
N TRP A 108 -36.27 14.64 -4.07
CA TRP A 108 -37.58 14.48 -4.72
C TRP A 108 -37.39 14.54 -6.22
N ILE A 109 -37.89 13.53 -6.93
CA ILE A 109 -37.76 13.41 -8.39
C ILE A 109 -39.15 13.23 -9.00
N HIS A 110 -39.53 14.16 -9.86
CA HIS A 110 -40.67 14.02 -10.77
C HIS A 110 -40.23 13.22 -11.99
N GLY A 111 -40.54 11.93 -11.99
CA GLY A 111 -40.13 11.00 -13.03
C GLY A 111 -40.95 11.13 -14.32
N ASP A 112 -40.35 10.73 -15.43
CA ASP A 112 -41.00 10.58 -16.74
C ASP A 112 -41.22 9.11 -17.15
N GLY A 113 -40.82 8.16 -16.31
CA GLY A 113 -40.98 6.72 -16.52
C GLY A 113 -40.05 6.12 -17.58
N ASN A 114 -39.14 6.91 -18.16
CA ASN A 114 -38.30 6.45 -19.27
C ASN A 114 -37.15 5.53 -18.85
N GLY A 115 -36.90 5.34 -17.55
CA GLY A 115 -35.92 4.39 -17.03
C GLY A 115 -34.50 4.92 -16.88
N ALA A 116 -34.27 6.23 -17.04
CA ALA A 116 -32.97 6.84 -16.79
C ALA A 116 -32.48 6.55 -15.36
N TRP A 117 -31.17 6.33 -15.18
CA TRP A 117 -30.56 5.98 -13.91
C TRP A 117 -30.06 7.23 -13.16
N PRO A 118 -30.68 7.62 -12.03
CA PRO A 118 -30.26 8.79 -11.28
C PRO A 118 -29.07 8.47 -10.38
N ARG A 119 -28.10 9.37 -10.33
CA ARG A 119 -26.90 9.29 -9.48
C ARG A 119 -26.57 10.64 -8.87
N VAL A 120 -25.99 10.66 -7.68
CA VAL A 120 -25.41 11.85 -7.06
C VAL A 120 -23.90 11.71 -7.04
N GLN A 121 -23.18 12.60 -7.72
CA GLN A 121 -21.72 12.62 -7.65
C GLN A 121 -21.26 13.45 -6.45
N TYR A 122 -20.32 12.91 -5.69
CA TYR A 122 -19.67 13.60 -4.58
C TYR A 122 -18.15 13.52 -4.68
N ARG A 123 -17.48 14.41 -3.97
CA ARG A 123 -16.04 14.35 -3.68
C ARG A 123 -15.82 14.14 -2.19
N ASP A 124 -14.99 13.19 -1.83
CA ASP A 124 -14.67 12.86 -0.44
C ASP A 124 -13.51 13.72 0.12
N ALA A 125 -13.20 13.59 1.40
CA ALA A 125 -12.13 14.36 2.05
C ALA A 125 -10.71 14.04 1.53
N ALA A 126 -10.54 12.88 0.89
CA ALA A 126 -9.28 12.49 0.27
C ALA A 126 -9.20 12.88 -1.22
N GLY A 127 -10.20 13.59 -1.73
CA GLY A 127 -10.26 14.09 -3.09
C GLY A 127 -10.77 13.07 -4.12
N VAL A 128 -11.23 11.89 -3.71
CA VAL A 128 -11.84 10.89 -4.59
C VAL A 128 -13.22 11.35 -5.03
N THR A 129 -13.53 11.19 -6.32
CA THR A 129 -14.85 11.48 -6.88
C THR A 129 -15.58 10.19 -7.17
N ALA A 130 -16.71 9.96 -6.52
CA ALA A 130 -17.53 8.75 -6.68
C ALA A 130 -19.01 9.12 -6.86
N ASN A 131 -19.87 8.11 -7.03
CA ASN A 131 -21.31 8.29 -7.24
C ASN A 131 -22.11 7.52 -6.19
N LEU A 132 -23.22 8.10 -5.74
CA LEU A 132 -24.26 7.43 -5.00
C LEU A 132 -25.39 7.09 -5.97
N ASP A 133 -25.87 5.85 -5.93
CA ASP A 133 -26.76 5.32 -6.95
C ASP A 133 -28.20 5.24 -6.46
N GLY A 134 -29.12 5.73 -7.29
CA GLY A 134 -30.56 5.60 -7.09
C GLY A 134 -31.16 4.49 -7.96
N PRO A 135 -32.42 4.08 -7.71
CA PRO A 135 -33.16 3.19 -8.60
C PRO A 135 -33.47 3.88 -9.94
N THR A 136 -33.50 3.11 -11.02
CA THR A 136 -33.91 3.61 -12.35
C THR A 136 -35.31 4.22 -12.32
N ILE A 137 -35.50 5.33 -13.05
CA ILE A 137 -36.74 6.12 -13.02
C ILE A 137 -37.81 5.47 -13.90
N THR A 138 -38.49 4.47 -13.37
CA THR A 138 -39.60 3.76 -14.04
C THR A 138 -40.99 4.28 -13.66
N TRP A 139 -41.05 5.32 -12.84
CA TRP A 139 -42.30 5.96 -12.40
C TRP A 139 -42.51 7.32 -13.08
N THR A 140 -43.77 7.73 -13.11
CA THR A 140 -44.17 9.10 -13.43
C THR A 140 -44.60 9.84 -12.15
N GLY A 141 -44.47 11.16 -12.13
CA GLY A 141 -44.84 11.96 -10.95
C GLY A 141 -43.75 12.00 -9.87
N TRP A 142 -44.06 12.65 -8.75
CA TRP A 142 -43.13 12.87 -7.64
C TRP A 142 -42.89 11.62 -6.80
N ARG A 143 -41.61 11.31 -6.56
CA ARG A 143 -41.17 10.30 -5.59
C ARG A 143 -39.88 10.76 -4.92
N GLN A 144 -39.79 10.61 -3.60
CA GLN A 144 -38.53 10.81 -2.89
C GLN A 144 -37.63 9.60 -3.10
N VAL A 145 -36.43 9.85 -3.61
CA VAL A 145 -35.41 8.85 -3.84
C VAL A 145 -34.33 8.97 -2.78
N THR A 146 -33.93 7.85 -2.19
CA THR A 146 -32.81 7.77 -1.23
C THR A 146 -31.58 7.21 -1.93
N PHE A 147 -30.46 7.88 -1.76
CA PHE A 147 -29.13 7.53 -2.26
C PHE A 147 -28.25 7.16 -1.06
N PRO A 148 -28.06 5.87 -0.75
CA PRO A 148 -27.29 5.45 0.42
C PRO A 148 -25.82 5.88 0.27
N VAL A 149 -25.22 6.38 1.34
CA VAL A 149 -23.77 6.62 1.42
C VAL A 149 -23.12 5.33 1.93
N PRO A 150 -22.20 4.72 1.16
CA PRO A 150 -21.56 3.48 1.59
C PRO A 150 -20.70 3.67 2.84
N ALA A 151 -20.62 2.62 3.67
CA ALA A 151 -19.74 2.61 4.82
C ALA A 151 -18.26 2.64 4.37
N GLY A 152 -17.42 3.40 5.09
CA GLY A 152 -15.98 3.54 4.77
C GLY A 152 -15.62 4.72 3.87
N VAL A 153 -16.61 5.49 3.39
CA VAL A 153 -16.38 6.75 2.70
C VAL A 153 -15.77 7.80 3.65
N ARG A 154 -14.78 8.57 3.18
CA ARG A 154 -14.07 9.58 4.00
C ARG A 154 -14.80 10.93 4.01
N HIS A 155 -15.21 11.40 5.18
CA HIS A 155 -15.90 12.68 5.37
C HIS A 155 -14.94 13.84 5.68
N PRO A 156 -15.30 15.11 5.42
CA PRO A 156 -16.57 15.60 4.85
C PRO A 156 -16.74 15.28 3.36
N LEU A 157 -17.99 15.23 2.90
CA LEU A 157 -18.34 15.05 1.49
C LEU A 157 -18.74 16.37 0.86
N THR A 158 -18.46 16.53 -0.43
CA THR A 158 -18.87 17.69 -1.22
C THR A 158 -19.70 17.23 -2.42
N PHE A 159 -20.96 17.61 -2.50
CA PHE A 159 -21.81 17.39 -3.66
C PHE A 159 -21.24 18.11 -4.90
N GLN A 160 -21.15 17.37 -6.01
CA GLN A 160 -20.59 17.85 -7.27
C GLN A 160 -21.65 18.05 -8.35
N ARG A 161 -22.58 17.11 -8.51
CA ARG A 161 -23.65 17.17 -9.53
C ARG A 161 -24.68 16.06 -9.32
N PHE A 162 -25.90 16.31 -9.78
CA PHE A 162 -26.91 15.27 -9.98
C PHE A 162 -26.82 14.77 -11.43
N ARG A 163 -26.91 13.46 -11.65
CA ARG A 163 -26.69 12.83 -12.96
C ARG A 163 -27.83 11.90 -13.32
N LEU A 164 -28.21 11.90 -14.60
CA LEU A 164 -29.05 10.89 -15.22
C LEU A 164 -28.19 10.15 -16.22
N LEU A 165 -28.11 8.82 -16.11
CA LEU A 165 -27.38 7.98 -17.05
C LEU A 165 -28.31 7.04 -17.81
N GLU A 166 -27.95 6.74 -19.05
CA GLU A 166 -28.45 5.59 -19.81
C GLU A 166 -27.24 4.79 -20.32
N THR A 167 -27.15 3.54 -19.87
CA THR A 167 -26.02 2.65 -20.15
C THR A 167 -26.33 1.62 -21.22
N SER A 168 -27.60 1.41 -21.56
CA SER A 168 -28.01 0.47 -22.61
C SER A 168 -27.89 1.10 -23.99
N ALA A 169 -27.04 0.54 -24.84
CA ALA A 169 -26.89 0.92 -26.25
C ALA A 169 -28.20 0.76 -27.05
N ALA A 170 -29.02 -0.23 -26.68
CA ALA A 170 -30.26 -0.56 -27.37
C ALA A 170 -31.42 0.42 -27.09
N ARG A 171 -31.31 1.22 -26.03
CA ARG A 171 -32.34 2.20 -25.66
C ARG A 171 -32.00 3.54 -26.29
N SER A 172 -32.95 4.24 -26.88
CA SER A 172 -32.73 5.55 -27.50
C SER A 172 -34.00 6.39 -27.35
N TYR A 173 -33.93 7.45 -26.53
CA TYR A 173 -35.09 8.24 -26.16
C TYR A 173 -34.71 9.65 -25.70
N ARG A 174 -35.71 10.51 -25.63
CA ARG A 174 -35.64 11.86 -25.04
C ARG A 174 -36.59 11.91 -23.86
N GLY A 175 -36.29 12.77 -22.89
CA GLY A 175 -37.15 12.92 -21.73
C GLY A 175 -36.78 14.11 -20.88
N GLN A 176 -37.46 14.22 -19.74
CA GLN A 176 -37.19 15.25 -18.76
C GLN A 176 -37.61 14.80 -17.37
N VAL A 177 -36.82 15.13 -16.37
CA VAL A 177 -37.18 14.95 -14.96
C VAL A 177 -37.07 16.29 -14.26
N THR A 178 -37.79 16.46 -13.16
CA THR A 178 -37.60 17.62 -12.27
C THR A 178 -37.14 17.14 -10.90
N ILE A 179 -36.09 17.75 -10.35
CA ILE A 179 -35.58 17.47 -9.01
C ILE A 179 -35.91 18.62 -8.05
N SER A 180 -36.12 18.32 -6.78
CA SER A 180 -36.35 19.32 -5.73
C SER A 180 -35.96 18.82 -4.34
N ASP A 181 -35.77 19.74 -3.39
CA ASP A 181 -35.58 19.48 -1.95
C ASP A 181 -34.51 18.42 -1.66
N LEU A 182 -33.26 18.77 -1.95
CA LEU A 182 -32.09 17.91 -1.77
C LEU A 182 -31.64 17.95 -0.30
N ARG A 183 -31.68 16.80 0.37
CA ARG A 183 -31.37 16.67 1.81
C ARG A 183 -30.37 15.56 2.09
N ALA A 184 -29.70 15.68 3.21
CA ALA A 184 -28.80 14.69 3.78
C ALA A 184 -29.42 14.09 5.04
N ARG A 185 -29.37 12.76 5.17
CA ARG A 185 -29.75 12.03 6.39
C ARG A 185 -28.50 11.82 7.22
N VAL A 186 -28.32 12.66 8.23
CA VAL A 186 -27.11 12.72 9.06
C VAL A 186 -27.36 11.97 10.36
N ALA A 187 -26.45 11.07 10.72
CA ALA A 187 -26.47 10.45 12.04
C ALA A 187 -25.83 11.39 13.08
N PRO A 188 -26.20 11.29 14.37
CA PRO A 188 -25.48 11.96 15.45
C PRO A 188 -23.98 11.69 15.35
N GLU A 189 -23.18 12.72 15.65
CA GLU A 189 -21.73 12.62 15.54
C GLU A 189 -21.20 11.50 16.44
N VAL A 190 -20.35 10.66 15.86
CA VAL A 190 -19.63 9.61 16.58
C VAL A 190 -18.25 9.50 15.95
N GLU A 191 -17.23 9.42 16.79
CA GLU A 191 -15.88 9.16 16.32
C GLU A 191 -15.78 7.67 15.97
N LEU A 192 -15.62 7.39 14.68
CA LEU A 192 -15.34 6.04 14.21
C LEU A 192 -13.85 5.76 14.44
N PRO A 193 -13.50 4.65 15.11
CA PRO A 193 -12.12 4.19 15.10
C PRO A 193 -11.70 3.96 13.65
N ALA A 194 -10.50 4.40 13.29
CA ALA A 194 -9.94 4.07 12.00
C ALA A 194 -9.84 2.54 11.88
N ALA A 195 -10.56 1.95 10.92
CA ALA A 195 -10.44 0.53 10.66
C ALA A 195 -8.98 0.23 10.29
N PRO A 196 -8.31 -0.70 10.98
CA PRO A 196 -6.94 -1.05 10.64
C PRO A 196 -6.91 -1.60 9.22
N ARG A 197 -5.97 -1.09 8.43
CA ARG A 197 -5.78 -1.56 7.07
C ARG A 197 -5.21 -2.97 7.12
N THR A 198 -5.96 -3.92 6.58
CA THR A 198 -5.47 -5.29 6.41
C THR A 198 -4.64 -5.34 5.13
N THR A 199 -3.38 -5.78 5.25
CA THR A 199 -2.50 -6.04 4.11
C THR A 199 -2.44 -7.53 3.83
N ASP A 200 -2.45 -7.92 2.57
CA ASP A 200 -2.22 -9.31 2.19
C ASP A 200 -0.75 -9.52 1.77
N PRO A 201 -0.06 -10.54 2.31
CA PRO A 201 1.35 -10.79 2.02
C PRO A 201 1.60 -11.31 0.60
N VAL A 202 0.56 -11.63 -0.19
CA VAL A 202 0.75 -11.97 -1.61
C VAL A 202 1.39 -10.80 -2.37
N ILE A 203 1.07 -9.56 -2.01
CA ILE A 203 1.78 -8.39 -2.54
C ILE A 203 3.07 -8.20 -1.75
N GLN A 204 4.20 -8.32 -2.45
CA GLN A 204 5.51 -8.09 -1.88
C GLN A 204 5.76 -6.58 -1.77
N ALA A 205 5.46 -6.01 -0.60
CA ALA A 205 5.69 -4.59 -0.33
C ALA A 205 7.19 -4.21 -0.41
N HIS A 206 8.06 -5.18 -0.09
CA HIS A 206 9.51 -4.99 0.02
C HIS A 206 10.25 -6.11 -0.70
N GLY A 207 10.68 -5.87 -1.93
CA GLY A 207 11.36 -6.88 -2.75
C GLY A 207 10.93 -6.82 -4.22
N THR A 208 11.34 -7.85 -4.96
CA THR A 208 10.94 -8.06 -6.36
C THR A 208 10.65 -9.55 -6.55
N VAL A 209 9.92 -9.86 -7.62
CA VAL A 209 9.66 -11.25 -8.03
C VAL A 209 10.60 -11.74 -9.13
N ASP A 210 11.77 -11.11 -9.28
CA ASP A 210 12.73 -11.40 -10.36
C ASP A 210 13.38 -12.78 -10.25
N ASP A 211 13.44 -13.35 -9.05
CA ASP A 211 13.98 -14.68 -8.78
C ASP A 211 12.96 -15.80 -9.02
N ARG A 212 11.71 -15.45 -9.33
CA ARG A 212 10.64 -16.43 -9.52
C ARG A 212 10.75 -17.11 -10.90
N PRO A 213 10.63 -18.45 -10.96
CA PRO A 213 10.76 -19.20 -12.22
C PRO A 213 9.77 -18.81 -13.31
N LEU A 214 8.57 -18.38 -12.92
CA LEU A 214 7.52 -17.95 -13.84
C LEU A 214 7.09 -16.52 -13.49
N ARG A 215 7.16 -15.60 -14.45
CA ARG A 215 6.80 -14.19 -14.32
C ARG A 215 5.71 -13.81 -15.31
N ILE A 216 4.55 -13.39 -14.83
CA ILE A 216 3.41 -12.99 -15.66
C ILE A 216 3.08 -11.52 -15.39
N ALA A 217 3.24 -10.65 -16.40
CA ALA A 217 2.81 -9.26 -16.30
C ALA A 217 1.30 -9.14 -16.51
N VAL A 218 0.65 -8.29 -15.73
CA VAL A 218 -0.79 -8.02 -15.80
C VAL A 218 -1.00 -6.52 -15.97
N MET A 219 -1.69 -6.14 -17.04
CA MET A 219 -2.15 -4.77 -17.26
C MET A 219 -3.68 -4.75 -17.43
N SER A 220 -4.32 -3.64 -17.07
CA SER A 220 -5.79 -3.48 -17.13
C SER A 220 -6.16 -2.02 -17.30
N ASP A 221 -7.36 -1.74 -17.80
CA ASP A 221 -7.98 -0.41 -17.68
C ASP A 221 -7.13 0.75 -18.25
N ALA A 222 -6.70 0.61 -19.51
CA ALA A 222 -6.12 1.71 -20.25
C ALA A 222 -7.20 2.66 -20.82
N GLN A 223 -8.32 2.08 -21.24
CA GLN A 223 -9.52 2.75 -21.75
C GLN A 223 -9.25 3.88 -22.75
N PHE A 224 -8.50 3.60 -23.82
CA PHE A 224 -8.30 4.56 -24.92
C PHE A 224 -9.35 4.41 -26.04
N VAL A 225 -9.44 5.43 -26.90
CA VAL A 225 -10.25 5.42 -28.12
C VAL A 225 -9.43 5.83 -29.34
N ALA A 226 -9.70 5.23 -30.50
CA ALA A 226 -8.97 5.47 -31.74
C ALA A 226 -9.31 6.79 -32.42
N ARG A 227 -10.44 7.43 -32.08
CA ARG A 227 -10.77 8.78 -32.55
C ARG A 227 -9.86 9.87 -31.97
N ASP A 228 -9.14 9.57 -30.89
CA ASP A 228 -8.11 10.43 -30.32
C ASP A 228 -6.81 9.64 -30.07
N PRO A 229 -6.09 9.27 -31.15
CA PRO A 229 -4.94 8.37 -31.07
C PRO A 229 -3.71 8.99 -30.39
N ASN A 230 -3.72 10.32 -30.15
CA ASN A 230 -2.66 11.03 -29.44
C ASN A 230 -3.06 11.41 -28.02
N SER A 231 -4.15 10.82 -27.51
CA SER A 231 -4.64 11.07 -26.16
C SER A 231 -3.63 10.65 -25.08
N PRO A 232 -3.70 11.25 -23.88
CA PRO A 232 -2.93 10.80 -22.72
C PRO A 232 -3.12 9.31 -22.41
N GLN A 233 -4.30 8.74 -22.66
CA GLN A 233 -4.59 7.32 -22.45
C GLN A 233 -3.80 6.41 -23.39
N VAL A 234 -3.68 6.76 -24.67
CA VAL A 234 -2.85 6.00 -25.62
C VAL A 234 -1.38 6.10 -25.25
N ALA A 235 -0.90 7.30 -24.89
CA ALA A 235 0.48 7.49 -24.43
C ALA A 235 0.78 6.68 -23.17
N ALA A 236 -0.15 6.66 -22.21
CA ALA A 236 -0.07 5.89 -20.98
C ALA A 236 -0.04 4.38 -21.24
N ALA A 237 -0.93 3.87 -22.11
CA ALA A 237 -0.95 2.47 -22.52
C ALA A 237 0.36 2.04 -23.18
N ARG A 238 0.87 2.86 -24.11
CA ARG A 238 2.15 2.64 -24.79
C ARG A 238 3.30 2.59 -23.78
N ARG A 239 3.39 3.55 -22.86
CA ARG A 239 4.40 3.57 -21.80
C ARG A 239 4.35 2.30 -20.96
N THR A 240 3.18 1.85 -20.52
CA THR A 240 3.05 0.62 -19.73
C THR A 240 3.51 -0.61 -20.52
N LEU A 241 3.15 -0.73 -21.80
CA LEU A 241 3.65 -1.81 -22.67
C LEU A 241 5.17 -1.76 -22.83
N GLU A 242 5.78 -0.57 -22.90
CA GLU A 242 7.23 -0.40 -22.96
C GLU A 242 7.92 -0.83 -21.65
N GLU A 243 7.37 -0.44 -20.51
CA GLU A 243 7.86 -0.85 -19.18
C GLU A 243 7.77 -2.38 -19.02
N ILE A 244 6.65 -2.99 -19.41
CA ILE A 244 6.46 -4.45 -19.37
C ILE A 244 7.45 -5.15 -20.31
N ALA A 245 7.65 -4.64 -21.53
CA ALA A 245 8.61 -5.21 -22.47
C ALA A 245 10.04 -5.18 -21.90
N ALA A 246 10.41 -4.11 -21.20
CA ALA A 246 11.71 -3.99 -20.54
C ALA A 246 11.86 -4.94 -19.33
N ALA A 247 10.76 -5.25 -18.63
CA ALA A 247 10.76 -6.18 -17.50
C ALA A 247 10.86 -7.66 -17.93
N ALA A 248 10.66 -7.95 -19.22
CA ALA A 248 10.78 -9.27 -19.85
C ALA A 248 10.07 -10.42 -19.08
N PRO A 249 8.73 -10.37 -18.93
CA PRO A 249 7.95 -11.48 -18.38
C PRO A 249 7.86 -12.67 -19.36
N ASP A 250 7.44 -13.83 -18.86
CA ASP A 250 7.13 -15.01 -19.68
C ASP A 250 5.79 -14.89 -20.43
N LEU A 251 4.88 -14.05 -19.92
CA LEU A 251 3.56 -13.80 -20.49
C LEU A 251 3.06 -12.41 -20.08
N LEU A 252 2.40 -11.71 -21.00
CA LEU A 252 1.57 -10.53 -20.71
C LEU A 252 0.08 -10.92 -20.73
N VAL A 253 -0.64 -10.67 -19.64
CA VAL A 253 -2.10 -10.73 -19.60
C VAL A 253 -2.67 -9.31 -19.61
N ILE A 254 -3.44 -8.97 -20.66
CA ILE A 254 -4.28 -7.78 -20.68
C ILE A 254 -5.63 -8.18 -20.09
N ASN A 255 -5.89 -7.79 -18.84
CA ASN A 255 -7.06 -8.23 -18.09
C ASN A 255 -8.23 -7.22 -18.19
N GLY A 256 -8.67 -6.97 -19.42
CA GLY A 256 -9.83 -6.15 -19.76
C GLY A 256 -9.59 -4.64 -19.79
N ASP A 257 -10.54 -3.95 -20.42
CA ASP A 257 -10.67 -2.50 -20.55
C ASP A 257 -9.42 -1.82 -21.14
N LEU A 258 -8.81 -2.43 -22.16
CA LEU A 258 -7.72 -1.78 -22.89
C LEU A 258 -8.29 -0.62 -23.73
N VAL A 259 -9.45 -0.83 -24.35
CA VAL A 259 -10.18 0.19 -25.11
C VAL A 259 -11.38 0.69 -24.31
N ASP A 260 -11.94 1.87 -24.64
CA ASP A 260 -13.10 2.44 -23.92
C ASP A 260 -14.45 2.04 -24.54
N GLU A 261 -14.53 1.83 -25.87
CA GLU A 261 -15.82 1.70 -26.56
C GLU A 261 -15.94 0.47 -27.47
N ALA A 262 -14.86 -0.25 -27.74
CA ALA A 262 -14.85 -1.42 -28.63
C ALA A 262 -15.48 -1.17 -30.02
N SER A 263 -15.33 0.04 -30.55
CA SER A 263 -15.52 0.22 -31.99
C SER A 263 -14.43 -0.58 -32.73
N PRO A 264 -14.68 -1.04 -33.97
CA PRO A 264 -13.64 -1.72 -34.76
C PRO A 264 -12.33 -0.92 -34.83
N ALA A 265 -12.43 0.42 -34.96
CA ALA A 265 -11.25 1.28 -34.98
C ALA A 265 -10.46 1.27 -33.65
N ASP A 266 -11.14 1.17 -32.51
CA ASP A 266 -10.49 1.07 -31.19
C ASP A 266 -9.72 -0.25 -31.09
N LEU A 267 -10.34 -1.35 -31.52
CA LEU A 267 -9.72 -2.68 -31.50
C LEU A 267 -8.55 -2.78 -32.50
N ASP A 268 -8.67 -2.15 -33.67
CA ASP A 268 -7.56 -2.01 -34.62
C ASP A 268 -6.38 -1.23 -34.01
N LEU A 269 -6.67 -0.18 -33.21
CA LEU A 269 -5.62 0.55 -32.49
C LEU A 269 -4.98 -0.30 -31.41
N ALA A 270 -5.77 -1.07 -30.65
CA ALA A 270 -5.25 -2.01 -29.67
C ALA A 270 -4.34 -3.06 -30.33
N ARG A 271 -4.75 -3.63 -31.46
CA ARG A 271 -3.93 -4.53 -32.29
C ARG A 271 -2.59 -3.91 -32.64
N ARG A 272 -2.59 -2.66 -33.13
CA ARG A 272 -1.34 -1.95 -33.47
C ARG A 272 -0.41 -1.81 -32.27
N LEU A 273 -0.92 -1.41 -31.10
CA LEU A 273 -0.09 -1.28 -29.89
C LEU A 273 0.50 -2.63 -29.46
N LEU A 274 -0.26 -3.72 -29.58
CA LEU A 274 0.24 -5.07 -29.27
C LEU A 274 1.27 -5.56 -30.31
N THR A 275 1.10 -5.24 -31.59
CA THR A 275 2.13 -5.52 -32.60
C THR A 275 3.42 -4.73 -32.35
N GLU A 276 3.31 -3.47 -31.88
CA GLU A 276 4.49 -2.70 -31.45
C GLU A 276 5.18 -3.36 -30.24
N PHE A 277 4.41 -3.88 -29.29
CA PHE A 277 4.93 -4.63 -28.14
C PHE A 277 5.64 -5.93 -28.57
N GLU A 278 5.03 -6.72 -29.45
CA GLU A 278 5.65 -7.92 -30.04
C GLU A 278 6.97 -7.60 -30.74
N ALA A 279 7.00 -6.51 -31.52
CA ALA A 279 8.21 -6.08 -32.20
C ALA A 279 9.32 -5.70 -31.20
N ARG A 280 8.98 -5.04 -30.08
CA ARG A 280 9.94 -4.66 -29.03
C ARG A 280 10.53 -5.86 -28.29
N THR A 281 9.72 -6.89 -28.06
CA THR A 281 10.15 -8.13 -27.40
C THR A 281 10.75 -9.14 -28.37
N GLY A 282 10.83 -8.81 -29.67
CA GLY A 282 11.25 -9.77 -30.70
C GLY A 282 10.34 -11.00 -30.79
N GLY A 283 9.08 -10.88 -30.36
CA GLY A 283 8.10 -11.97 -30.30
C GLY A 283 8.36 -13.00 -29.19
N THR A 284 9.25 -12.71 -28.24
CA THR A 284 9.60 -13.66 -27.16
C THR A 284 8.61 -13.64 -26.00
N VAL A 285 7.85 -12.57 -25.83
CA VAL A 285 6.83 -12.42 -24.79
C VAL A 285 5.45 -12.57 -25.41
N PRO A 286 4.79 -13.74 -25.31
CA PRO A 286 3.40 -13.89 -25.75
C PRO A 286 2.47 -13.02 -24.90
N TRP A 287 1.28 -12.75 -25.42
CA TRP A 287 0.23 -12.05 -24.68
C TRP A 287 -1.13 -12.74 -24.80
N ARG A 288 -1.97 -12.57 -23.77
CA ARG A 288 -3.37 -13.03 -23.71
C ARG A 288 -4.26 -11.86 -23.33
N TYR A 289 -5.33 -11.64 -24.11
CA TYR A 289 -6.26 -10.54 -23.90
C TYR A 289 -7.62 -11.08 -23.42
N VAL A 290 -8.03 -10.70 -22.21
CA VAL A 290 -9.32 -11.03 -21.59
C VAL A 290 -10.26 -9.82 -21.77
N PRO A 291 -11.52 -9.99 -22.22
CA PRO A 291 -12.44 -8.87 -22.38
C PRO A 291 -12.98 -8.38 -21.03
N GLY A 292 -12.97 -7.05 -20.86
CA GLY A 292 -13.67 -6.29 -19.83
C GLY A 292 -14.97 -5.70 -20.35
N ASN A 293 -15.66 -4.91 -19.51
CA ASN A 293 -16.94 -4.34 -19.91
C ASN A 293 -16.78 -3.31 -21.03
N HIS A 294 -15.64 -2.62 -21.12
CA HIS A 294 -15.38 -1.68 -22.21
C HIS A 294 -15.13 -2.35 -23.56
N GLU A 295 -14.81 -3.65 -23.57
CA GLU A 295 -14.77 -4.44 -24.82
C GLU A 295 -16.16 -4.76 -25.39
N ILE A 296 -17.25 -4.45 -24.66
CA ILE A 296 -18.64 -4.56 -25.15
C ILE A 296 -19.40 -3.22 -25.15
N MET A 297 -18.79 -2.12 -24.70
CA MET A 297 -19.51 -0.86 -24.44
C MET A 297 -20.23 -0.27 -25.66
N GLY A 298 -19.60 -0.27 -26.84
CA GLY A 298 -20.21 0.18 -28.09
C GLY A 298 -21.18 -0.84 -28.70
N PRO A 299 -20.73 -2.07 -29.01
CA PRO A 299 -21.57 -3.07 -29.70
C PRO A 299 -22.59 -3.80 -28.80
N GLY A 300 -22.50 -3.68 -27.49
CA GLY A 300 -23.32 -4.43 -26.52
C GLY A 300 -23.05 -5.94 -26.49
N SER A 301 -21.98 -6.41 -27.15
CA SER A 301 -21.59 -7.82 -27.23
C SER A 301 -20.10 -7.95 -27.55
N THR A 302 -19.52 -9.12 -27.32
CA THR A 302 -18.11 -9.42 -27.64
C THR A 302 -17.85 -9.71 -29.12
N ALA A 303 -18.81 -9.43 -30.03
CA ALA A 303 -18.68 -9.76 -31.45
C ALA A 303 -17.46 -9.09 -32.11
N ASN A 304 -17.25 -7.78 -31.87
CA ASN A 304 -16.10 -7.06 -32.40
C ASN A 304 -14.79 -7.57 -31.80
N PHE A 305 -14.77 -7.81 -30.49
CA PHE A 305 -13.61 -8.38 -29.80
C PHE A 305 -13.22 -9.73 -30.39
N ARG A 306 -14.19 -10.65 -30.57
CA ARG A 306 -13.94 -11.98 -31.12
C ARG A 306 -13.43 -11.95 -32.55
N ALA A 307 -13.94 -11.02 -33.36
CA ALA A 307 -13.46 -10.85 -34.73
C ALA A 307 -11.98 -10.45 -34.80
N GLU A 308 -11.50 -9.65 -33.84
CA GLU A 308 -10.12 -9.14 -33.84
C GLU A 308 -9.14 -9.99 -33.02
N PHE A 309 -9.57 -10.53 -31.88
CA PHE A 309 -8.72 -11.20 -30.88
C PHE A 309 -9.04 -12.68 -30.65
N GLY A 310 -10.14 -13.20 -31.18
CA GLY A 310 -10.55 -14.60 -31.03
C GLY A 310 -11.31 -14.88 -29.73
N ASP A 311 -11.11 -16.07 -29.15
CA ASP A 311 -11.93 -16.57 -28.04
C ASP A 311 -11.87 -15.67 -26.80
N THR A 312 -13.02 -15.53 -26.13
CA THR A 312 -13.20 -14.65 -24.96
C THR A 312 -12.87 -15.29 -23.62
N PHE A 313 -12.68 -16.61 -23.61
CA PHE A 313 -12.29 -17.41 -22.45
C PHE A 313 -11.44 -18.61 -22.93
N GLY A 314 -10.79 -19.32 -22.02
CA GLY A 314 -9.93 -20.46 -22.37
C GLY A 314 -8.85 -20.75 -21.34
N THR A 315 -7.95 -21.68 -21.69
CA THR A 315 -6.92 -22.22 -20.78
C THR A 315 -5.54 -22.21 -21.43
N LEU A 316 -4.49 -22.05 -20.62
CA LEU A 316 -3.09 -22.14 -21.04
C LEU A 316 -2.24 -22.70 -19.90
N ASP A 317 -1.41 -23.71 -20.18
CA ASP A 317 -0.42 -24.20 -19.23
C ASP A 317 0.95 -23.55 -19.48
N LEU A 318 1.56 -23.03 -18.43
CA LEU A 318 2.86 -22.38 -18.48
C LEU A 318 3.69 -22.77 -17.26
N ALA A 319 4.86 -23.37 -17.50
CA ALA A 319 5.81 -23.78 -16.45
C ALA A 319 5.16 -24.52 -15.25
N GLY A 320 4.26 -25.47 -15.51
CA GLY A 320 3.58 -26.23 -14.44
C GLY A 320 2.49 -25.44 -13.69
N THR A 321 2.00 -24.34 -14.26
CA THR A 321 0.85 -23.58 -13.77
C THR A 321 -0.24 -23.52 -14.84
N ARG A 322 -1.49 -23.79 -14.46
CA ARG A 322 -2.63 -23.70 -15.37
C ARG A 322 -3.32 -22.35 -15.25
N LEU A 323 -3.32 -21.58 -16.32
CA LEU A 323 -3.99 -20.28 -16.42
C LEU A 323 -5.38 -20.47 -17.03
N ILE A 324 -6.39 -19.84 -16.43
CA ILE A 324 -7.78 -19.88 -16.87
C ILE A 324 -8.23 -18.44 -17.12
N THR A 325 -8.77 -18.14 -18.28
CA THR A 325 -9.35 -16.82 -18.60
C THR A 325 -10.85 -16.94 -18.77
N LEU A 326 -11.64 -16.05 -18.16
CA LEU A 326 -13.11 -16.00 -18.26
C LEU A 326 -13.60 -14.63 -18.75
N ASP A 327 -14.72 -14.65 -19.47
CA ASP A 327 -15.43 -13.46 -19.95
C ASP A 327 -16.42 -12.99 -18.90
N SER A 328 -16.07 -11.89 -18.22
CA SER A 328 -16.93 -11.19 -17.28
C SER A 328 -17.41 -9.84 -17.83
N SER A 329 -17.26 -9.57 -19.13
CA SER A 329 -17.51 -8.25 -19.75
C SER A 329 -18.93 -7.71 -19.51
N THR A 330 -19.90 -8.57 -19.24
CA THR A 330 -21.28 -8.17 -18.90
C THR A 330 -21.50 -7.80 -17.43
N GLY A 331 -20.44 -7.82 -16.60
CA GLY A 331 -20.52 -7.73 -15.14
C GLY A 331 -20.92 -9.03 -14.43
N THR A 332 -21.15 -10.11 -15.20
CA THR A 332 -21.47 -11.46 -14.72
C THR A 332 -20.74 -12.51 -15.57
N LEU A 333 -20.48 -13.69 -15.01
CA LEU A 333 -19.93 -14.83 -15.73
C LEU A 333 -20.99 -15.49 -16.62
N ARG A 334 -22.24 -15.62 -16.16
CA ARG A 334 -23.30 -16.20 -17.01
C ARG A 334 -23.53 -15.41 -18.30
N GLY A 335 -23.27 -14.10 -18.30
CA GLY A 335 -23.46 -13.26 -19.47
C GLY A 335 -22.44 -13.52 -20.59
N GLY A 336 -21.27 -14.09 -20.28
CA GLY A 336 -20.34 -14.60 -21.29
C GLY A 336 -20.67 -16.02 -21.80
N GLY A 337 -21.71 -16.66 -21.24
CA GLY A 337 -22.21 -17.99 -21.65
C GLY A 337 -22.01 -19.07 -20.57
N PHE A 338 -22.78 -20.15 -20.63
CA PHE A 338 -22.64 -21.27 -19.68
C PHE A 338 -21.38 -22.11 -19.94
N ASP A 339 -20.95 -22.19 -21.20
CA ASP A 339 -19.78 -22.99 -21.62
C ASP A 339 -18.50 -22.63 -20.86
N GLN A 340 -18.32 -21.36 -20.48
CA GLN A 340 -17.15 -20.95 -19.70
C GLN A 340 -17.22 -21.41 -18.24
N LEU A 341 -18.42 -21.54 -17.67
CA LEU A 341 -18.61 -22.05 -16.31
C LEU A 341 -18.34 -23.55 -16.27
N GLN A 342 -18.76 -24.26 -17.32
CA GLN A 342 -18.40 -25.66 -17.52
C GLN A 342 -16.88 -25.79 -17.70
N LEU A 343 -16.26 -24.98 -18.57
CA LEU A 343 -14.81 -24.96 -18.75
C LEU A 343 -14.09 -24.72 -17.43
N LEU A 344 -14.53 -23.77 -16.59
CA LEU A 344 -13.92 -23.53 -15.29
C LEU A 344 -13.96 -24.80 -14.42
N ARG A 345 -15.11 -25.48 -14.32
CA ARG A 345 -15.22 -26.70 -13.51
C ARG A 345 -14.35 -27.82 -14.05
N ASP A 346 -14.48 -28.12 -15.34
CA ASP A 346 -13.73 -29.19 -16.00
C ASP A 346 -12.22 -28.94 -15.89
N THR A 347 -11.77 -27.69 -16.04
CA THR A 347 -10.36 -27.33 -15.93
C THR A 347 -9.80 -27.49 -14.52
N LEU A 348 -10.59 -27.17 -13.49
CA LEU A 348 -10.18 -27.39 -12.10
C LEU A 348 -10.07 -28.89 -11.78
N ASP A 349 -11.00 -29.70 -12.28
CA ASP A 349 -10.96 -31.16 -12.14
C ASP A 349 -9.74 -31.77 -12.84
N ASP A 350 -9.47 -31.34 -14.08
CA ASP A 350 -8.31 -31.77 -14.84
C ASP A 350 -7.00 -31.32 -14.17
N ALA A 351 -6.93 -30.08 -13.68
CA ALA A 351 -5.76 -29.57 -12.96
C ALA A 351 -5.53 -30.32 -11.64
N ALA A 352 -6.58 -30.78 -10.98
CA ALA A 352 -6.48 -31.56 -9.75
C ALA A 352 -5.83 -32.92 -10.04
N ALA A 353 -6.25 -33.59 -11.13
CA ALA A 353 -5.74 -34.88 -11.54
C ALA A 353 -4.32 -34.86 -12.14
N ASP A 354 -3.91 -33.73 -12.74
CA ASP A 354 -2.65 -33.64 -13.48
C ASP A 354 -1.43 -33.39 -12.56
N PRO A 355 -0.49 -34.34 -12.41
CA PRO A 355 0.68 -34.16 -11.55
C PRO A 355 1.68 -33.11 -12.06
N ALA A 356 1.59 -32.68 -13.32
CA ALA A 356 2.43 -31.62 -13.87
C ALA A 356 1.97 -30.22 -13.45
N VAL A 357 0.74 -30.09 -12.93
CA VAL A 357 0.17 -28.82 -12.50
C VAL A 357 0.40 -28.62 -11.00
N SER A 358 1.15 -27.57 -10.66
CA SER A 358 1.42 -27.10 -9.28
C SER A 358 0.29 -26.24 -8.70
N GLY A 359 -0.49 -25.60 -9.57
CA GLY A 359 -1.59 -24.73 -9.18
C GLY A 359 -2.26 -24.04 -10.37
N VAL A 360 -3.30 -23.26 -10.06
CA VAL A 360 -4.15 -22.57 -11.04
C VAL A 360 -4.20 -21.06 -10.82
N VAL A 361 -4.19 -20.27 -11.90
CA VAL A 361 -4.47 -18.82 -11.82
C VAL A 361 -5.68 -18.51 -12.69
N LEU A 362 -6.74 -18.01 -12.07
CA LEU A 362 -7.93 -17.54 -12.75
C LEU A 362 -7.80 -16.05 -13.07
N PHE A 363 -8.08 -15.67 -14.31
CA PHE A 363 -8.19 -14.29 -14.77
C PHE A 363 -9.61 -14.00 -15.24
N ALA A 364 -10.20 -12.93 -14.72
CA ALA A 364 -11.42 -12.33 -15.25
C ALA A 364 -11.39 -10.84 -14.92
N HIS A 365 -11.93 -10.00 -15.79
CA HIS A 365 -11.88 -8.55 -15.59
C HIS A 365 -12.54 -8.07 -14.28
N HIS A 366 -13.78 -8.50 -13.99
CA HIS A 366 -14.46 -8.13 -12.74
C HIS A 366 -14.01 -9.04 -11.60
N PRO A 367 -13.61 -8.50 -10.42
CA PRO A 367 -13.30 -9.31 -9.25
C PRO A 367 -14.54 -9.88 -8.56
N ALA A 368 -14.33 -10.90 -7.72
CA ALA A 368 -15.37 -11.38 -6.81
C ALA A 368 -15.78 -10.32 -5.78
N ARG A 369 -14.86 -9.45 -5.35
CA ARG A 369 -15.12 -8.37 -4.39
C ARG A 369 -14.40 -7.10 -4.83
N ASP A 370 -15.07 -5.98 -4.62
CA ASP A 370 -14.47 -4.66 -4.79
C ASP A 370 -14.07 -4.13 -3.40
N PRO A 371 -12.79 -3.77 -3.18
CA PRO A 371 -12.31 -3.25 -1.90
C PRO A 371 -12.77 -1.81 -1.60
N LEU A 372 -13.36 -1.09 -2.56
CA LEU A 372 -13.85 0.26 -2.36
C LEU A 372 -15.22 0.25 -1.65
N PRO A 373 -15.54 1.33 -0.89
CA PRO A 373 -16.79 1.42 -0.13
C PRO A 373 -18.08 1.16 -0.92
N ASP A 374 -18.17 1.64 -2.17
CA ASP A 374 -19.37 1.52 -3.00
C ASP A 374 -19.54 0.13 -3.63
N ALA A 375 -18.46 -0.65 -3.67
CA ALA A 375 -18.40 -2.00 -4.24
C ALA A 375 -19.01 -2.08 -5.65
N ALA A 376 -18.86 -1.03 -6.45
CA ALA A 376 -19.53 -0.86 -7.73
C ALA A 376 -18.86 -1.65 -8.86
N SER A 377 -17.63 -2.10 -8.67
CA SER A 377 -16.76 -2.73 -9.67
C SER A 377 -16.49 -4.21 -9.37
N GLN A 378 -17.46 -4.95 -8.84
CA GLN A 378 -17.35 -6.40 -8.62
C GLN A 378 -18.36 -7.17 -9.47
N LEU A 379 -18.21 -8.50 -9.54
CA LEU A 379 -19.24 -9.38 -10.11
C LEU A 379 -20.61 -9.06 -9.51
N ALA A 380 -21.54 -8.66 -10.38
CA ALA A 380 -22.84 -8.15 -10.01
C ALA A 380 -23.73 -9.26 -9.41
N ASP A 381 -23.58 -10.50 -9.88
CA ASP A 381 -24.22 -11.65 -9.24
C ASP A 381 -23.35 -12.17 -8.08
N ARG A 382 -23.81 -11.89 -6.86
CA ARG A 382 -23.10 -12.32 -5.64
C ARG A 382 -23.05 -13.84 -5.47
N LYS A 383 -23.93 -14.61 -6.13
CA LYS A 383 -23.86 -16.08 -6.13
C LYS A 383 -22.73 -16.58 -7.02
N GLU A 384 -22.49 -15.92 -8.16
CA GLU A 384 -21.35 -16.22 -9.03
C GLU A 384 -20.03 -15.89 -8.33
N ALA A 385 -19.93 -14.73 -7.68
CA ALA A 385 -18.76 -14.38 -6.88
C ALA A 385 -18.46 -15.44 -5.80
N ALA A 386 -19.48 -15.85 -5.05
CA ALA A 386 -19.34 -16.88 -4.02
C ALA A 386 -19.05 -18.27 -4.62
N MET A 387 -19.49 -18.55 -5.85
CA MET A 387 -19.16 -19.80 -6.56
C MET A 387 -17.68 -19.84 -6.91
N VAL A 388 -17.12 -18.77 -7.48
CA VAL A 388 -15.69 -18.68 -7.81
C VAL A 388 -14.83 -18.85 -6.56
N GLU A 389 -15.13 -18.09 -5.49
CA GLU A 389 -14.41 -18.18 -4.22
C GLU A 389 -14.43 -19.62 -3.67
N ARG A 390 -15.60 -20.25 -3.63
CA ARG A 390 -15.73 -21.64 -3.16
C ARG A 390 -14.99 -22.63 -4.04
N TRP A 391 -15.14 -22.57 -5.36
CA TRP A 391 -14.52 -23.56 -6.24
C TRP A 391 -12.99 -23.51 -6.22
N LEU A 392 -12.39 -22.32 -6.10
CA LEU A 392 -10.95 -22.19 -5.93
C LEU A 392 -10.49 -22.68 -4.55
N ALA A 393 -11.25 -22.39 -3.49
CA ALA A 393 -10.96 -22.87 -2.14
C ALA A 393 -11.07 -24.40 -2.05
N ASP A 394 -12.12 -24.98 -2.63
CA ASP A 394 -12.37 -26.42 -2.68
C ASP A 394 -11.25 -27.10 -3.49
N PHE A 395 -10.88 -26.57 -4.67
CA PHE A 395 -9.74 -27.06 -5.43
C PHE A 395 -8.46 -27.06 -4.58
N ARG A 396 -8.16 -25.94 -3.91
CA ARG A 396 -6.96 -25.82 -3.08
C ARG A 396 -6.96 -26.83 -1.92
N ALA A 397 -8.10 -27.02 -1.28
CA ALA A 397 -8.27 -27.89 -0.13
C ALA A 397 -8.28 -29.39 -0.49
N GLU A 398 -8.88 -29.76 -1.62
CA GLU A 398 -9.08 -31.16 -2.03
C GLU A 398 -7.91 -31.67 -2.89
N ALA A 399 -7.40 -30.86 -3.81
CA ALA A 399 -6.29 -31.24 -4.69
C ALA A 399 -4.91 -31.04 -4.02
N GLY A 400 -4.84 -30.28 -2.93
CA GLY A 400 -3.56 -29.94 -2.28
C GLY A 400 -2.64 -29.10 -3.18
N LYS A 401 -3.21 -28.32 -4.10
CA LYS A 401 -2.50 -27.49 -5.08
C LYS A 401 -2.88 -26.02 -4.90
N SER A 402 -2.00 -25.13 -5.31
CA SER A 402 -2.21 -23.69 -5.09
C SER A 402 -3.21 -23.09 -6.09
N ALA A 403 -3.88 -22.00 -5.71
CA ALA A 403 -4.84 -21.30 -6.56
C ALA A 403 -4.75 -19.79 -6.35
N ALA A 404 -5.11 -19.01 -7.36
CA ALA A 404 -5.24 -17.56 -7.26
C ALA A 404 -6.31 -17.01 -8.21
N TYR A 405 -6.86 -15.84 -7.90
CA TYR A 405 -7.76 -15.10 -8.79
C TYR A 405 -7.26 -13.67 -9.00
N VAL A 406 -7.02 -13.28 -10.25
CA VAL A 406 -6.52 -11.96 -10.65
C VAL A 406 -7.56 -11.24 -11.51
N ALA A 407 -7.91 -10.02 -11.09
CA ALA A 407 -8.90 -9.17 -11.71
C ALA A 407 -8.36 -7.75 -12.00
N GLY A 408 -9.18 -6.92 -12.65
CA GLY A 408 -8.94 -5.49 -12.91
C GLY A 408 -10.16 -4.67 -12.48
N HIS A 409 -10.63 -3.76 -13.34
CA HIS A 409 -11.92 -3.05 -13.27
C HIS A 409 -12.10 -2.01 -12.16
N VAL A 410 -11.66 -2.29 -10.94
CA VAL A 410 -11.89 -1.42 -9.77
C VAL A 410 -11.14 -0.10 -9.87
N GLY A 411 -9.95 -0.12 -10.49
CA GLY A 411 -9.08 1.04 -10.57
C GLY A 411 -8.32 1.39 -9.29
N VAL A 412 -8.07 0.38 -8.46
CA VAL A 412 -7.06 0.39 -7.39
C VAL A 412 -6.27 -0.91 -7.40
N PHE A 413 -5.02 -0.86 -6.96
CA PHE A 413 -4.22 -2.04 -6.64
C PHE A 413 -4.64 -2.57 -5.27
N ALA A 414 -5.05 -3.83 -5.20
CA ALA A 414 -5.46 -4.45 -3.94
C ALA A 414 -5.22 -5.96 -3.95
N ALA A 415 -5.13 -6.54 -2.75
CA ALA A 415 -5.15 -7.97 -2.57
C ALA A 415 -5.78 -8.37 -1.23
N TRP A 416 -6.38 -9.56 -1.21
CA TRP A 416 -6.90 -10.22 -0.01
C TRP A 416 -6.92 -11.74 -0.24
N SER A 417 -6.99 -12.53 0.82
CA SER A 417 -7.12 -13.98 0.73
C SER A 417 -8.49 -14.44 1.23
N VAL A 418 -9.11 -15.37 0.52
CA VAL A 418 -10.32 -16.08 0.96
C VAL A 418 -9.98 -17.56 1.06
N ASP A 419 -10.09 -18.14 2.25
CA ASP A 419 -9.74 -19.55 2.50
C ASP A 419 -8.34 -19.94 1.97
N GLY A 420 -7.35 -19.07 2.17
CA GLY A 420 -5.97 -19.26 1.72
C GLY A 420 -5.73 -19.06 0.22
N VAL A 421 -6.76 -18.71 -0.56
CA VAL A 421 -6.64 -18.36 -1.99
C VAL A 421 -6.44 -16.85 -2.11
N PRO A 422 -5.29 -16.36 -2.63
CA PRO A 422 -5.11 -14.95 -2.92
C PRO A 422 -5.98 -14.46 -4.08
N HIS A 423 -6.65 -13.34 -3.85
CA HIS A 423 -7.36 -12.54 -4.82
C HIS A 423 -6.62 -11.23 -5.02
N LEU A 424 -6.29 -10.89 -6.26
CA LEU A 424 -5.61 -9.66 -6.62
C LEU A 424 -6.46 -8.83 -7.57
N VAL A 425 -6.40 -7.52 -7.39
CA VAL A 425 -6.92 -6.54 -8.33
C VAL A 425 -5.73 -5.74 -8.84
N ASN A 426 -5.45 -5.88 -10.14
CA ASN A 426 -4.55 -4.98 -10.84
C ASN A 426 -5.24 -3.61 -11.00
N GLY A 427 -4.54 -2.53 -10.69
CA GLY A 427 -5.08 -1.17 -10.85
C GLY A 427 -5.05 -0.69 -12.30
N ASN A 428 -5.29 0.60 -12.51
CA ASN A 428 -5.38 1.16 -13.86
C ASN A 428 -4.00 1.34 -14.50
N SER A 429 -3.83 0.85 -15.72
CA SER A 429 -2.60 1.04 -16.50
C SER A 429 -2.61 2.32 -17.35
N GLY A 430 -3.77 2.86 -17.69
CA GLY A 430 -3.85 4.11 -18.48
C GLY A 430 -4.82 5.15 -17.94
N LYS A 431 -6.02 4.73 -17.51
CA LYS A 431 -7.04 5.61 -16.96
C LYS A 431 -6.68 6.10 -15.55
N ASN A 432 -7.22 7.25 -15.16
CA ASN A 432 -7.09 7.77 -13.80
C ASN A 432 -7.60 6.76 -12.75
N PRO A 433 -6.90 6.58 -11.60
CA PRO A 433 -7.32 5.64 -10.56
C PRO A 433 -8.63 6.05 -9.88
N ALA A 434 -9.38 5.07 -9.35
CA ALA A 434 -10.67 5.28 -8.71
C ALA A 434 -10.58 5.56 -7.18
N GLY A 435 -9.52 5.10 -6.51
CA GLY A 435 -9.32 5.28 -5.06
C GLY A 435 -8.28 6.32 -4.68
N THR A 436 -8.00 6.45 -3.37
CA THR A 436 -6.94 7.31 -2.85
C THR A 436 -5.55 6.69 -3.05
N PRO A 437 -4.47 7.47 -3.15
CA PRO A 437 -3.12 6.92 -3.32
C PRO A 437 -2.71 5.92 -2.22
N ASP A 438 -3.09 6.20 -0.97
CA ASP A 438 -2.84 5.33 0.19
C ASP A 438 -3.76 4.10 0.24
N GLN A 439 -4.69 3.93 -0.69
CA GLN A 439 -5.57 2.76 -0.81
C GLN A 439 -5.41 2.06 -2.17
N GLY A 440 -4.23 2.17 -2.78
CA GLY A 440 -3.94 1.53 -4.07
C GLY A 440 -4.41 2.32 -5.29
N GLY A 441 -4.94 3.54 -5.11
CA GLY A 441 -5.30 4.44 -6.20
C GLY A 441 -4.07 5.08 -6.84
N PHE A 442 -3.34 4.33 -7.65
CA PHE A 442 -2.26 4.82 -8.51
C PHE A 442 -2.32 4.16 -9.89
N THR A 443 -1.58 4.67 -10.88
CA THR A 443 -1.49 4.02 -12.19
C THR A 443 -0.26 3.12 -12.26
N GLY A 444 -0.32 2.05 -13.03
CA GLY A 444 0.77 1.07 -13.11
C GLY A 444 0.35 -0.28 -13.68
N TRP A 445 1.06 -1.33 -13.30
CA TRP A 445 0.77 -2.72 -13.66
C TRP A 445 1.30 -3.67 -12.57
N THR A 446 1.02 -4.97 -12.68
CA THR A 446 1.46 -5.97 -11.69
C THR A 446 2.30 -7.06 -12.34
N MET A 447 3.43 -7.44 -11.74
CA MET A 447 4.16 -8.66 -12.08
C MET A 447 3.78 -9.76 -11.09
N LEU A 448 3.21 -10.86 -11.57
CA LEU A 448 3.02 -12.07 -10.80
C LEU A 448 4.28 -12.92 -10.89
N GLY A 449 4.80 -13.36 -9.75
CA GLY A 449 5.90 -14.30 -9.65
C GLY A 449 5.46 -15.61 -9.04
N ILE A 450 5.60 -16.69 -9.80
CA ILE A 450 5.13 -18.02 -9.44
C ILE A 450 6.33 -18.96 -9.33
N ASP A 451 6.38 -19.71 -8.23
CA ASP A 451 7.32 -20.80 -8.03
C ASP A 451 6.57 -22.15 -7.95
N PRO A 452 6.51 -22.91 -9.06
CA PRO A 452 5.84 -24.20 -9.12
C PRO A 452 6.34 -25.23 -8.10
N ALA A 453 7.59 -25.11 -7.61
CA ALA A 453 8.13 -26.01 -6.60
C ALA A 453 7.40 -25.89 -5.25
N HIS A 454 6.76 -24.74 -5.01
CA HIS A 454 6.02 -24.42 -3.79
C HIS A 454 4.50 -24.51 -3.97
N GLY A 455 4.00 -25.15 -5.04
CA GLY A 455 2.57 -25.26 -5.30
C GLY A 455 1.80 -26.21 -4.39
N THR A 456 2.50 -27.08 -3.65
CA THR A 456 1.86 -28.06 -2.74
C THR A 456 1.32 -27.37 -1.49
N VAL A 457 0.05 -27.62 -1.19
CA VAL A 457 -0.67 -27.06 -0.05
C VAL A 457 -0.81 -28.12 1.05
N THR A 458 -0.24 -27.83 2.22
CA THR A 458 -0.36 -28.67 3.42
C THR A 458 -1.33 -28.11 4.45
N ASP A 459 -1.42 -26.78 4.57
CA ASP A 459 -2.45 -26.08 5.32
C ASP A 459 -3.38 -25.33 4.35
N ARG A 460 -4.66 -25.74 4.35
CA ARG A 460 -5.66 -25.19 3.44
C ARG A 460 -5.99 -23.71 3.71
N PHE A 461 -5.69 -23.19 4.90
CA PHE A 461 -5.96 -21.79 5.28
C PHE A 461 -4.69 -20.93 5.36
N ALA A 462 -3.51 -21.52 5.17
CA ALA A 462 -2.27 -20.77 5.22
C ALA A 462 -2.15 -19.78 4.06
N THR A 463 -1.85 -18.52 4.40
CA THR A 463 -1.36 -17.50 3.47
C THR A 463 0.12 -17.28 3.80
N PRO A 464 1.06 -17.92 3.07
CA PRO A 464 2.49 -17.88 3.41
C PRO A 464 3.02 -16.45 3.42
N ALA A 465 3.56 -16.02 4.56
CA ALA A 465 4.13 -14.69 4.74
C ALA A 465 5.61 -14.61 4.29
N ASP A 466 6.35 -15.72 4.34
CA ASP A 466 7.73 -15.79 3.83
C ASP A 466 7.77 -16.15 2.35
N ASP A 467 8.71 -15.54 1.63
CA ASP A 467 8.83 -15.72 0.18
C ASP A 467 9.27 -17.13 -0.20
N ALA A 468 10.07 -17.78 0.65
CA ALA A 468 10.68 -19.08 0.39
C ALA A 468 9.65 -20.21 0.28
N SER A 469 8.51 -20.12 0.97
CA SER A 469 7.45 -21.14 0.92
C SER A 469 6.25 -20.73 0.05
N ALA A 470 6.29 -19.54 -0.54
CA ALA A 470 5.16 -19.00 -1.27
C ALA A 470 5.12 -19.46 -2.72
N TRP A 471 4.02 -20.09 -3.13
CA TRP A 471 3.77 -20.39 -4.54
C TRP A 471 3.63 -19.12 -5.39
N LEU A 472 2.85 -18.13 -4.93
CA LEU A 472 2.59 -16.87 -5.64
C LEU A 472 3.02 -15.66 -4.81
N ARG A 473 3.69 -14.72 -5.49
CA ARG A 473 3.89 -13.34 -5.08
C ARG A 473 3.49 -12.39 -6.20
N ALA A 474 3.17 -11.17 -5.83
CA ALA A 474 2.88 -10.08 -6.75
C ALA A 474 3.71 -8.86 -6.40
N GLU A 475 4.31 -8.26 -7.44
CA GLU A 475 5.02 -7.00 -7.38
C GLU A 475 4.19 -5.96 -8.13
N THR A 476 3.73 -4.91 -7.44
CA THR A 476 3.05 -3.80 -8.11
C THR A 476 4.07 -2.80 -8.63
N HIS A 477 3.98 -2.49 -9.91
CA HIS A 477 4.83 -1.54 -10.63
C HIS A 477 4.05 -0.24 -10.86
N PRO A 478 4.06 0.71 -9.90
CA PRO A 478 3.45 2.01 -10.14
C PRO A 478 4.22 2.76 -11.23
N ARG A 479 3.49 3.58 -11.99
CA ARG A 479 4.11 4.59 -12.85
C ARG A 479 4.85 5.60 -11.98
N VAL A 480 6.13 5.82 -12.27
CA VAL A 480 6.94 6.80 -11.55
C VAL A 480 7.40 7.90 -12.49
N ASP A 481 6.95 9.13 -12.24
CA ASP A 481 7.49 10.33 -12.92
C ASP A 481 8.66 10.92 -12.12
N ALA A 482 8.55 10.90 -10.78
CA ALA A 482 9.63 11.25 -9.87
C ALA A 482 9.49 10.48 -8.54
N LEU A 483 10.60 10.24 -7.86
CA LEU A 483 10.66 9.57 -6.57
C LEU A 483 11.46 10.43 -5.59
N THR A 484 10.92 10.62 -4.39
CA THR A 484 11.57 11.37 -3.30
C THR A 484 11.73 10.48 -2.08
N LEU A 485 12.91 10.53 -1.47
CA LEU A 485 13.24 9.86 -0.22
C LEU A 485 13.52 10.91 0.85
N GLN A 486 12.77 10.89 1.94
CA GLN A 486 12.97 11.73 3.10
C GLN A 486 13.55 10.90 4.24
N ALA A 487 14.81 11.17 4.57
CA ALA A 487 15.55 10.59 5.68
C ALA A 487 16.34 11.73 6.36
N PRO A 488 16.83 11.53 7.61
CA PRO A 488 17.60 12.56 8.29
C PRO A 488 19.05 12.62 7.78
N ASP A 489 19.59 13.83 7.57
CA ASP A 489 21.01 14.00 7.17
C ASP A 489 21.98 13.45 8.23
N THR A 490 21.59 13.53 9.51
CA THR A 490 22.37 13.05 10.66
C THR A 490 21.52 12.23 11.61
N LEU A 491 22.10 11.17 12.18
CA LEU A 491 21.43 10.27 13.12
C LEU A 491 22.35 9.97 14.29
N ALA A 492 21.86 10.06 15.53
CA ALA A 492 22.67 9.64 16.69
C ALA A 492 22.81 8.12 16.74
N LEU A 493 23.81 7.63 17.48
CA LEU A 493 23.98 6.18 17.70
C LEU A 493 22.74 5.59 18.40
N LEU A 494 22.24 4.50 17.82
CA LEU A 494 21.02 3.77 18.15
C LEU A 494 19.73 4.61 18.17
N ALA A 495 19.77 5.83 17.64
CA ALA A 495 18.57 6.61 17.41
C ALA A 495 17.75 6.00 16.28
N ARG A 496 16.42 6.04 16.45
CA ARG A 496 15.44 5.52 15.51
C ARG A 496 14.65 6.70 14.94
N THR A 497 14.64 6.82 13.62
CA THR A 497 13.92 7.90 12.93
C THR A 497 13.09 7.32 11.80
N PRO A 498 11.84 7.77 11.61
CA PRO A 498 11.04 7.37 10.46
C PRO A 498 11.69 7.87 9.17
N VAL A 499 11.64 7.04 8.14
CA VAL A 499 11.98 7.37 6.76
C VAL A 499 10.72 7.21 5.93
N THR A 500 10.47 8.19 5.06
CA THR A 500 9.35 8.12 4.12
C THR A 500 9.86 8.22 2.70
N ALA A 501 9.16 7.59 1.77
CA ALA A 501 9.36 7.84 0.35
C ALA A 501 8.01 8.14 -0.31
N THR A 502 8.02 9.04 -1.30
CA THR A 502 6.83 9.45 -2.05
C THR A 502 7.18 9.53 -3.53
N LEU A 503 6.38 8.87 -4.37
CA LEU A 503 6.45 9.02 -5.82
C LEU A 503 5.39 10.00 -6.33
N THR A 504 5.63 10.57 -7.51
CA THR A 504 4.63 11.36 -8.24
C THR A 504 4.31 10.73 -9.59
N GLN A 505 3.07 10.90 -10.03
CA GLN A 505 2.59 10.47 -11.35
C GLN A 505 1.48 11.39 -11.89
N ASP A 506 1.13 11.24 -13.16
CA ASP A 506 -0.11 11.73 -13.78
C ASP A 506 -0.42 13.22 -13.49
N GLY A 507 0.58 14.08 -13.66
CA GLY A 507 0.41 15.53 -13.47
C GLY A 507 0.39 15.98 -12.00
N GLY A 508 1.06 15.25 -11.11
CA GLY A 508 1.36 15.69 -9.74
C GLY A 508 0.70 14.89 -8.62
N ARG A 509 0.02 13.78 -8.92
CA ARG A 509 -0.53 12.86 -7.92
C ARG A 509 0.59 12.28 -7.07
N ARG A 510 0.57 12.53 -5.75
CA ARG A 510 1.55 12.01 -4.79
C ARG A 510 1.07 10.66 -4.26
N VAL A 511 1.92 9.64 -4.35
CA VAL A 511 1.63 8.29 -3.83
C VAL A 511 2.69 7.93 -2.79
N PRO A 512 2.30 7.59 -1.55
CA PRO A 512 3.25 7.12 -0.56
C PRO A 512 3.82 5.76 -0.99
N VAL A 513 5.12 5.56 -0.79
CA VAL A 513 5.76 4.26 -0.98
C VAL A 513 5.47 3.39 0.24
N ALA A 514 4.28 2.80 0.23
CA ALA A 514 3.77 1.87 1.23
C ALA A 514 2.82 0.90 0.52
N TRP A 515 2.50 -0.24 1.15
CA TRP A 515 1.57 -1.21 0.60
C TRP A 515 0.31 -0.50 0.04
N PRO A 516 -0.15 -0.81 -1.18
CA PRO A 516 0.22 -1.96 -2.00
C PRO A 516 1.37 -1.66 -2.96
N VAL A 517 2.06 -0.52 -2.89
CA VAL A 517 3.26 -0.23 -3.70
C VAL A 517 4.38 -1.19 -3.30
N SER A 518 4.93 -1.90 -4.29
CA SER A 518 6.17 -2.66 -4.12
C SER A 518 7.38 -1.74 -4.27
N ALA A 519 8.35 -1.92 -3.37
CA ALA A 519 9.58 -1.14 -3.38
C ALA A 519 10.78 -2.01 -3.02
N ARG A 520 11.91 -1.77 -3.68
CA ARG A 520 13.19 -2.38 -3.32
C ARG A 520 14.02 -1.42 -2.50
N TRP A 521 14.33 -1.81 -1.27
CA TRP A 521 15.22 -1.06 -0.40
C TRP A 521 16.63 -1.67 -0.42
N SER A 522 17.64 -0.81 -0.47
CA SER A 522 19.05 -1.20 -0.45
C SER A 522 19.91 -0.06 0.08
N GLY A 523 21.22 -0.26 0.20
CA GLY A 523 22.10 0.84 0.56
C GLY A 523 23.54 0.42 0.80
N ASP A 524 24.44 1.42 0.77
CA ASP A 524 25.85 1.23 1.15
C ASP A 524 25.99 1.54 2.63
N GLY A 525 26.56 0.62 3.40
CA GLY A 525 26.62 0.77 4.87
C GLY A 525 25.24 0.72 5.54
N VAL A 526 24.19 0.33 4.82
CA VAL A 526 22.85 0.09 5.38
C VAL A 526 22.52 -1.39 5.26
N LEU A 527 22.18 -2.02 6.36
CA LEU A 527 21.52 -3.32 6.33
C LEU A 527 20.00 -3.10 6.22
N VAL A 528 19.36 -3.77 5.27
CA VAL A 528 17.90 -3.70 5.09
C VAL A 528 17.26 -4.94 5.65
N GLY A 529 16.33 -4.79 6.59
CA GLY A 529 15.60 -5.90 7.23
C GLY A 529 15.43 -5.72 8.74
N ASP A 530 15.18 -6.81 9.45
CA ASP A 530 14.93 -6.80 10.90
C ASP A 530 16.16 -6.33 11.69
N PRO A 531 16.07 -5.19 12.42
CA PRO A 531 17.16 -4.67 13.23
C PRO A 531 17.52 -5.59 14.40
N ALA A 532 16.58 -6.35 14.96
CA ALA A 532 16.89 -7.30 16.01
C ALA A 532 17.74 -8.47 15.48
N ARG A 533 17.48 -8.92 14.25
CA ARG A 533 18.32 -9.91 13.57
C ARG A 533 19.70 -9.37 13.24
N ALA A 534 19.77 -8.16 12.67
CA ALA A 534 21.02 -7.45 12.41
C ALA A 534 21.92 -7.36 13.64
N VAL A 535 21.30 -6.98 14.77
CA VAL A 535 21.94 -6.85 16.08
C VAL A 535 22.44 -8.21 16.60
N ARG A 536 21.66 -9.29 16.45
CA ARG A 536 22.06 -10.65 16.85
C ARG A 536 23.21 -11.18 16.01
N ASP A 537 23.11 -11.08 14.68
CA ASP A 537 24.15 -11.54 13.75
C ASP A 537 25.47 -10.79 13.99
N ALA A 538 25.40 -9.49 14.31
CA ALA A 538 26.56 -8.68 14.70
C ALA A 538 27.15 -9.09 16.06
N ALA A 539 26.31 -9.49 17.03
CA ALA A 539 26.75 -9.96 18.34
C ALA A 539 27.39 -11.37 18.30
N GLU A 540 26.99 -12.21 17.34
CA GLU A 540 27.47 -13.58 17.16
C GLU A 540 28.82 -13.70 16.42
N GLN A 541 29.34 -12.61 15.83
CA GLN A 541 30.66 -12.56 15.20
C GLN A 541 31.70 -11.77 16.03
N PRO A 542 32.24 -12.31 17.14
CA PRO A 542 33.18 -11.59 17.99
C PRO A 542 34.59 -11.51 17.36
N GLY A 543 35.02 -10.30 16.97
CA GLY A 543 36.37 -10.01 16.47
C GLY A 543 36.53 -8.58 15.94
N PRO A 544 37.75 -8.13 15.56
CA PRO A 544 37.93 -6.86 14.86
C PRO A 544 37.14 -6.83 13.55
N ARG A 545 36.64 -5.65 13.20
CA ARG A 545 35.72 -5.32 12.10
C ARG A 545 35.91 -6.20 10.84
N PRO A 546 34.89 -6.95 10.37
CA PRO A 546 34.83 -7.32 8.95
C PRO A 546 34.69 -6.03 8.13
N GLN A 547 35.55 -5.81 7.13
CA GLN A 547 35.40 -4.68 6.21
C GLN A 547 33.95 -4.66 5.67
N GLY A 548 33.24 -3.54 5.85
CA GLY A 548 31.86 -3.37 5.36
C GLY A 548 30.73 -3.61 6.38
N ALA A 549 31.00 -3.65 7.70
CA ALA A 549 29.93 -3.71 8.71
C ALA A 549 28.93 -2.54 8.58
N PRO A 550 27.62 -2.77 8.77
CA PRO A 550 26.59 -1.75 8.54
C PRO A 550 26.68 -0.60 9.55
N VAL A 551 26.62 0.62 9.03
CA VAL A 551 26.55 1.89 9.76
C VAL A 551 25.13 2.14 10.27
N ALA A 552 24.11 1.70 9.53
CA ALA A 552 22.71 1.80 9.91
C ALA A 552 21.93 0.53 9.53
N VAL A 553 20.76 0.34 10.15
CA VAL A 553 19.75 -0.63 9.72
C VAL A 553 18.49 0.11 9.34
N TYR A 554 17.92 -0.21 8.18
CA TYR A 554 16.60 0.24 7.80
C TYR A 554 15.64 -0.96 7.80
N ASP A 555 14.54 -0.82 8.53
CA ASP A 555 13.43 -1.78 8.52
C ASP A 555 12.31 -1.25 7.62
N PRO A 556 12.12 -1.82 6.41
CA PRO A 556 11.05 -1.39 5.51
C PRO A 556 9.65 -1.63 6.06
N ALA A 557 9.45 -2.66 6.89
CA ALA A 557 8.12 -3.02 7.41
C ALA A 557 7.60 -1.96 8.40
N THR A 558 8.51 -1.32 9.13
CA THR A 558 8.20 -0.24 10.07
C THR A 558 8.57 1.15 9.56
N GLY A 559 9.24 1.25 8.39
CA GLY A 559 9.76 2.50 7.85
C GLY A 559 10.78 3.18 8.74
N THR A 560 11.53 2.42 9.55
CA THR A 560 12.39 2.98 10.61
C THR A 560 13.87 2.77 10.29
N LEU A 561 14.64 3.86 10.30
CA LEU A 561 16.11 3.84 10.21
C LEU A 561 16.72 3.92 11.61
N THR A 562 17.65 3.01 11.91
CA THR A 562 18.40 2.95 13.16
C THR A 562 19.89 3.12 12.90
N GLY A 563 20.53 4.10 13.54
CA GLY A 563 21.98 4.30 13.42
C GLY A 563 22.71 3.29 14.28
N LEU A 564 23.58 2.44 13.74
CA LEU A 564 24.28 1.43 14.54
C LEU A 564 25.66 1.89 14.99
N ARG A 565 26.41 2.54 14.11
CA ARG A 565 27.85 2.81 14.26
C ARG A 565 28.20 4.16 13.65
N PRO A 566 29.27 4.84 14.11
CA PRO A 566 29.69 6.08 13.49
C PRO A 566 30.12 5.86 12.03
N GLY A 567 29.67 6.72 11.12
CA GLY A 567 30.03 6.64 9.71
C GLY A 567 28.98 7.22 8.78
N GLN A 568 29.22 7.12 7.47
CA GLN A 568 28.23 7.46 6.45
C GLN A 568 27.58 6.20 5.91
N ALA A 569 26.27 6.27 5.71
CA ALA A 569 25.47 5.25 5.06
C ALA A 569 24.64 5.90 3.94
N VAL A 570 24.42 5.19 2.84
CA VAL A 570 23.55 5.64 1.75
C VAL A 570 22.34 4.73 1.71
N LEU A 571 21.15 5.25 2.04
CA LEU A 571 19.90 4.52 1.90
C LEU A 571 19.32 4.75 0.49
N ARG A 572 18.89 3.68 -0.17
CA ARG A 572 18.27 3.72 -1.50
C ARG A 572 16.91 3.05 -1.49
N VAL A 573 15.99 3.64 -2.25
CA VAL A 573 14.69 3.06 -2.57
C VAL A 573 14.50 3.08 -4.07
N THR A 574 14.14 1.94 -4.64
CA THR A 574 13.81 1.79 -6.06
C THR A 574 12.34 1.38 -6.18
N VAL A 575 11.59 2.12 -7.01
CA VAL A 575 10.18 1.86 -7.33
C VAL A 575 9.99 2.02 -8.83
N GLY A 576 9.40 1.03 -9.50
CA GLY A 576 9.18 1.07 -10.95
C GLY A 576 10.45 1.40 -11.76
N GLY A 577 11.60 0.87 -11.34
CA GLY A 577 12.91 1.15 -11.94
C GLY A 577 13.54 2.51 -11.61
N VAL A 578 12.82 3.44 -10.99
CA VAL A 578 13.34 4.75 -10.58
C VAL A 578 13.92 4.65 -9.17
N THR A 579 15.14 5.16 -8.97
CA THR A 579 15.84 5.11 -7.67
C THR A 579 15.99 6.51 -7.08
N ALA A 580 15.70 6.63 -5.78
CA ALA A 580 16.07 7.77 -4.95
C ALA A 580 17.02 7.32 -3.85
N GLU A 581 17.99 8.17 -3.51
CA GLU A 581 18.98 7.89 -2.48
C GLU A 581 19.14 9.06 -1.52
N HIS A 582 19.56 8.75 -0.30
CA HIS A 582 19.83 9.73 0.74
C HIS A 582 21.01 9.28 1.59
N THR A 583 21.97 10.18 1.81
CA THR A 583 23.15 9.91 2.63
C THR A 583 22.89 10.33 4.07
N VAL A 584 23.06 9.41 5.00
CA VAL A 584 22.90 9.62 6.44
C VAL A 584 24.26 9.51 7.12
N THR A 585 24.59 10.48 7.98
CA THR A 585 25.76 10.41 8.85
C THR A 585 25.36 9.98 10.25
N VAL A 586 25.80 8.79 10.68
CA VAL A 586 25.51 8.26 12.02
C VAL A 586 26.62 8.64 13.01
N GLY A 587 26.25 8.99 14.24
CA GLY A 587 27.17 9.23 15.35
C GLY A 587 27.80 10.62 15.41
N GLY A 588 27.28 11.57 14.62
CA GLY A 588 27.95 12.85 14.36
C GLY A 588 29.13 12.65 13.40
N GLY A 589 29.47 13.67 12.60
CA GLY A 589 30.62 13.59 11.69
C GLY A 589 31.90 13.13 12.41
N THR A 590 32.85 12.58 11.66
CA THR A 590 34.15 12.13 12.17
C THR A 590 34.66 13.15 13.21
N PRO A 591 34.82 12.76 14.50
CA PRO A 591 35.15 13.73 15.53
C PRO A 591 36.44 14.46 15.15
N HIS A 592 36.50 15.77 15.37
CA HIS A 592 37.76 16.49 15.23
C HIS A 592 38.73 15.96 16.27
N CYS A 593 39.69 15.15 15.83
CA CYS A 593 40.66 14.51 16.71
C CYS A 593 41.86 15.44 16.88
N ASP A 594 42.07 15.95 18.10
CA ASP A 594 43.30 16.68 18.44
C ASP A 594 44.50 15.73 18.51
N ARG A 595 44.24 14.46 18.81
CA ARG A 595 45.22 13.37 18.79
C ARG A 595 44.61 12.11 18.19
N VAL A 596 45.33 11.47 17.26
CA VAL A 596 44.95 10.20 16.65
C VAL A 596 45.97 9.12 17.04
N ILE A 597 45.49 7.94 17.40
CA ILE A 597 46.29 6.72 17.58
C ILE A 597 45.69 5.66 16.65
N ASP A 598 46.48 5.24 15.68
CA ASP A 598 46.09 4.30 14.61
C ASP A 598 46.92 3.01 14.61
N GLY A 599 47.91 2.92 15.50
CA GLY A 599 48.79 1.77 15.66
C GLY A 599 48.96 1.33 17.11
N ARG A 600 50.14 0.84 17.44
CA ARG A 600 50.48 0.35 18.79
C ARG A 600 50.92 1.50 19.70
N HIS A 601 50.35 1.57 20.90
CA HIS A 601 50.75 2.45 22.01
C HIS A 601 51.03 1.60 23.25
N ASP A 602 52.29 1.51 23.66
CA ASP A 602 52.70 0.82 24.89
C ASP A 602 52.85 1.82 26.04
N GLY A 603 52.30 1.48 27.20
CA GLY A 603 52.32 2.32 28.40
C GLY A 603 51.03 3.12 28.62
N PRO A 604 50.99 3.98 29.67
CA PRO A 604 49.80 4.74 30.03
C PRO A 604 49.37 5.70 28.91
N LEU A 605 48.07 5.75 28.63
CA LEU A 605 47.43 6.76 27.78
C LEU A 605 46.53 7.63 28.65
N THR A 606 46.90 8.89 28.85
CA THR A 606 46.11 9.85 29.65
C THR A 606 45.60 10.98 28.76
N VAL A 607 44.29 11.22 28.80
CA VAL A 607 43.58 12.29 28.10
C VAL A 607 43.04 13.24 29.15
N THR A 608 43.59 14.46 29.21
CA THR A 608 43.23 15.47 30.22
C THR A 608 42.45 16.66 29.66
N ALA A 609 42.50 16.87 28.35
CA ALA A 609 41.75 17.85 27.59
C ALA A 609 41.80 17.47 26.10
N GLY A 610 40.88 18.01 25.30
CA GLY A 610 40.80 17.74 23.88
C GLY A 610 40.29 16.33 23.56
N THR A 611 40.25 16.03 22.26
CA THR A 611 39.70 14.79 21.72
C THR A 611 40.81 13.85 21.27
N THR A 612 40.91 12.69 21.92
CA THR A 612 41.78 11.59 21.46
C THR A 612 40.93 10.54 20.75
N CYS A 613 41.35 10.16 19.55
CA CYS A 613 40.72 9.14 18.74
C CYS A 613 41.61 7.91 18.62
N LEU A 614 41.10 6.74 19.01
CA LEU A 614 41.69 5.44 18.73
C LEU A 614 40.98 4.87 17.51
N THR A 615 41.67 4.78 16.38
CA THR A 615 41.06 4.31 15.14
C THR A 615 41.04 2.79 15.08
N ASP A 616 40.38 2.26 14.05
CA ASP A 616 40.30 0.83 13.82
C ASP A 616 41.69 0.18 13.73
N GLY A 617 41.89 -0.91 14.46
CA GLY A 617 43.17 -1.60 14.57
C GLY A 617 44.15 -1.02 15.60
N ALA A 618 43.87 0.12 16.23
CA ALA A 618 44.72 0.70 17.27
C ALA A 618 44.84 -0.26 18.47
N ARG A 619 46.04 -0.37 19.05
CA ARG A 619 46.35 -1.27 20.17
C ARG A 619 46.97 -0.49 21.30
N VAL A 620 46.29 -0.40 22.44
CA VAL A 620 46.82 0.23 23.64
C VAL A 620 47.15 -0.83 24.69
N HIS A 621 48.42 -0.93 25.07
CA HIS A 621 48.91 -1.85 26.10
C HIS A 621 49.33 -1.05 27.35
N GLY A 622 48.40 -0.84 28.27
CA GLY A 622 48.58 0.00 29.45
C GLY A 622 47.26 0.63 29.90
N PRO A 623 47.26 1.34 31.04
CA PRO A 623 46.07 2.01 31.55
C PRO A 623 45.65 3.16 30.63
N VAL A 624 44.36 3.24 30.29
CA VAL A 624 43.73 4.36 29.56
C VAL A 624 42.92 5.18 30.55
N THR A 625 43.27 6.45 30.73
CA THR A 625 42.60 7.38 31.65
C THR A 625 42.10 8.61 30.90
N VAL A 626 40.81 8.89 30.99
CA VAL A 626 40.16 10.10 30.43
C VAL A 626 39.63 10.89 31.61
N THR A 627 40.19 12.08 31.87
CA THR A 627 39.81 12.82 33.08
C THR A 627 39.92 14.32 32.94
N GLY A 628 38.93 15.03 33.48
CA GLY A 628 38.90 16.49 33.49
C GLY A 628 37.98 17.08 32.43
N PRO A 629 37.54 18.35 32.65
CA PRO A 629 36.66 19.05 31.73
C PRO A 629 37.33 19.24 30.37
N GLY A 630 36.58 19.03 29.30
CA GLY A 630 37.08 19.07 27.92
C GLY A 630 37.79 17.80 27.45
N ALA A 631 38.00 16.79 28.31
CA ALA A 631 38.62 15.52 27.92
C ALA A 631 37.60 14.61 27.21
N THR A 632 37.93 14.19 25.98
CA THR A 632 37.08 13.29 25.18
C THR A 632 37.87 12.12 24.60
N LEU A 633 37.30 10.92 24.67
CA LEU A 633 37.83 9.72 24.02
C LEU A 633 36.81 9.13 23.06
N PHE A 634 37.20 8.98 21.79
CA PHE A 634 36.51 8.15 20.81
C PHE A 634 37.40 6.96 20.48
N ALA A 635 36.90 5.74 20.65
CA ALA A 635 37.62 4.52 20.28
C ALA A 635 36.70 3.61 19.47
N THR A 636 37.11 3.25 18.26
CA THR A 636 36.32 2.38 17.37
C THR A 636 37.22 1.30 16.80
N GLY A 637 36.89 0.02 16.97
CA GLY A 637 37.72 -1.08 16.45
C GLY A 637 39.08 -1.24 17.15
N ALA A 638 39.22 -0.72 18.37
CA ALA A 638 40.48 -0.70 19.11
C ALA A 638 40.64 -1.93 20.02
N THR A 639 41.89 -2.29 20.34
CA THR A 639 42.22 -3.28 21.38
C THR A 639 42.87 -2.57 22.57
N LEU A 640 42.21 -2.59 23.71
CA LEU A 640 42.70 -2.00 24.96
C LEU A 640 43.07 -3.12 25.94
N THR A 641 44.34 -3.23 26.29
CA THR A 641 44.84 -4.19 27.28
C THR A 641 45.33 -3.42 28.50
N GLY A 642 44.52 -3.39 29.55
CA GLY A 642 44.71 -2.55 30.73
C GLY A 642 43.39 -1.92 31.19
N PRO A 643 43.36 -1.27 32.37
CA PRO A 643 42.16 -0.61 32.86
C PRO A 643 41.78 0.59 31.99
N LEU A 644 40.49 0.73 31.68
CA LEU A 644 39.91 1.92 31.03
C LEU A 644 39.11 2.70 32.07
N THR A 645 39.53 3.92 32.36
CA THR A 645 38.89 4.78 33.37
C THR A 645 38.52 6.14 32.77
N ALA A 646 37.23 6.49 32.78
CA ALA A 646 36.74 7.85 32.50
C ALA A 646 36.20 8.47 33.80
N ARG A 647 36.72 9.65 34.18
CA ARG A 647 36.34 10.34 35.43
C ARG A 647 36.19 11.84 35.20
N ALA A 648 34.98 12.37 35.42
CA ALA A 648 34.69 13.80 35.21
C ALA A 648 35.14 14.29 33.82
N ALA A 649 35.05 13.40 32.83
CA ALA A 649 35.34 13.69 31.44
C ALA A 649 34.09 14.29 30.77
N ASP A 650 34.26 14.95 29.63
CA ASP A 650 33.12 15.47 28.87
C ASP A 650 32.40 14.35 28.14
N ARG A 651 33.13 13.55 27.35
CA ARG A 651 32.53 12.49 26.53
C ARG A 651 33.43 11.25 26.46
N ILE A 652 32.80 10.08 26.42
CA ILE A 652 33.48 8.82 26.09
C ILE A 652 32.58 7.97 25.19
N ALA A 653 33.11 7.58 24.04
CA ALA A 653 32.47 6.63 23.15
C ALA A 653 33.48 5.53 22.76
N VAL A 654 33.21 4.31 23.18
CA VAL A 654 33.99 3.12 22.83
C VAL A 654 33.06 2.14 22.13
N THR A 655 33.35 1.88 20.85
CA THR A 655 32.53 1.02 20.00
C THR A 655 33.37 -0.06 19.34
N ASP A 656 32.80 -1.24 19.10
CA ASP A 656 33.46 -2.32 18.33
C ASP A 656 34.85 -2.71 18.84
N SER A 657 35.12 -2.52 20.13
CA SER A 657 36.46 -2.64 20.68
C SER A 657 36.59 -3.86 21.59
N THR A 658 37.81 -4.38 21.71
CA THR A 658 38.14 -5.42 22.71
C THR A 658 38.83 -4.76 23.89
N ILE A 659 38.29 -4.96 25.09
CA ILE A 659 38.83 -4.40 26.32
C ILE A 659 39.16 -5.56 27.27
N THR A 660 40.42 -5.70 27.63
CA THR A 660 40.90 -6.67 28.61
C THR A 660 41.39 -5.90 29.84
N GLY A 661 40.54 -5.84 30.88
CA GLY A 661 40.75 -5.03 32.07
C GLY A 661 39.45 -4.43 32.61
N PRO A 662 39.45 -3.85 33.82
CA PRO A 662 38.27 -3.21 34.38
C PRO A 662 37.92 -1.92 33.61
N VAL A 663 36.63 -1.70 33.39
CA VAL A 663 36.07 -0.47 32.80
C VAL A 663 35.34 0.32 33.88
N THR A 664 35.73 1.57 34.08
CA THR A 664 35.09 2.48 35.04
C THR A 664 34.73 3.79 34.35
N VAL A 665 33.44 4.11 34.29
CA VAL A 665 32.94 5.41 33.82
C VAL A 665 32.22 6.07 34.99
N ARG A 666 32.72 7.24 35.42
CA ARG A 666 32.19 7.96 36.58
C ARG A 666 32.10 9.46 36.35
N GLY A 667 30.95 10.05 36.63
CA GLY A 667 30.78 11.50 36.57
C GLY A 667 30.96 12.08 35.17
N VAL A 668 30.68 11.32 34.10
CA VAL A 668 30.75 11.86 32.73
C VAL A 668 29.45 12.58 32.42
N HIS A 669 29.53 13.88 32.12
CA HIS A 669 28.36 14.75 32.03
C HIS A 669 27.84 14.99 30.60
N GLY A 670 28.58 14.56 29.57
CA GLY A 670 28.13 14.49 28.18
C GLY A 670 27.89 13.05 27.73
N GLN A 671 28.05 12.79 26.44
CA GLN A 671 27.82 11.48 25.83
C GLN A 671 28.67 10.37 26.48
N VAL A 672 27.99 9.31 26.94
CA VAL A 672 28.58 8.02 27.29
C VAL A 672 28.04 6.96 26.34
N ALA A 673 28.91 6.31 25.57
CA ALA A 673 28.55 5.19 24.71
C ALA A 673 29.56 4.06 24.82
N LEU A 674 29.12 2.91 25.34
CA LEU A 674 29.84 1.64 25.23
C LEU A 674 28.94 0.72 24.41
N ALA A 675 29.27 0.53 23.13
CA ALA A 675 28.45 -0.31 22.25
C ALA A 675 29.28 -1.36 21.50
N TRP A 676 28.75 -2.57 21.35
CA TRP A 676 29.38 -3.62 20.53
C TRP A 676 30.79 -4.03 21.00
N ASN A 677 31.10 -3.88 22.29
CA ASN A 677 32.43 -4.20 22.81
C ASN A 677 32.49 -5.62 23.36
N ARG A 678 33.68 -6.22 23.30
CA ARG A 678 34.04 -7.39 24.10
C ARG A 678 34.84 -6.96 25.31
N ILE A 679 34.26 -7.09 26.49
CA ILE A 679 34.87 -6.64 27.73
C ILE A 679 35.18 -7.84 28.61
N THR A 680 36.45 -8.06 28.92
CA THR A 680 36.91 -9.06 29.88
C THR A 680 37.38 -8.35 31.13
N GLY A 681 36.52 -8.32 32.16
CA GLY A 681 36.71 -7.53 33.37
C GLY A 681 35.40 -6.92 33.88
N PRO A 682 35.40 -6.35 35.11
CA PRO A 682 34.21 -5.68 35.65
C PRO A 682 33.92 -4.36 34.93
N VAL A 683 32.64 -4.06 34.71
CA VAL A 683 32.16 -2.80 34.13
C VAL A 683 31.36 -2.04 35.19
N THR A 684 31.75 -0.80 35.44
CA THR A 684 31.06 0.10 36.38
C THR A 684 30.73 1.43 35.71
N LEU A 685 29.45 1.82 35.77
CA LEU A 685 28.94 3.07 35.22
C LEU A 685 28.16 3.83 36.30
N THR A 686 28.72 4.94 36.76
CA THR A 686 28.22 5.65 37.95
C THR A 686 28.10 7.14 37.70
N ASP A 687 27.07 7.79 38.25
CA ASP A 687 26.91 9.24 38.25
C ASP A 687 27.07 9.90 36.87
N SER A 688 26.72 9.21 35.78
CA SER A 688 27.02 9.64 34.40
C SER A 688 25.77 9.81 33.54
N GLY A 689 25.91 10.55 32.45
CA GLY A 689 24.88 10.80 31.45
C GLY A 689 24.66 12.28 31.16
N GLY A 690 24.13 12.57 29.97
CA GLY A 690 23.81 13.92 29.55
C GLY A 690 22.67 14.52 30.38
N ALA A 691 22.63 15.86 30.44
CA ALA A 691 21.46 16.54 30.96
C ALA A 691 20.27 16.32 30.00
N PRO A 692 19.03 16.18 30.51
CA PRO A 692 17.85 16.03 29.66
C PRO A 692 17.77 17.17 28.62
N GLY A 693 17.59 16.83 27.34
CA GLY A 693 17.42 17.80 26.26
C GLY A 693 18.70 18.33 25.59
N THR A 694 19.90 17.91 25.99
CA THR A 694 21.17 18.39 25.38
C THR A 694 21.65 17.59 24.16
N GLY A 695 20.94 16.52 23.78
CA GLY A 695 21.37 15.59 22.73
C GLY A 695 22.40 14.54 23.19
N ASP A 696 22.92 14.65 24.43
CA ASP A 696 23.88 13.70 25.01
C ASP A 696 23.24 12.49 25.72
N GLY A 697 21.92 12.54 25.96
CA GLY A 697 21.06 11.39 26.27
C GLY A 697 21.40 10.56 27.51
N ALA A 698 20.62 9.49 27.70
CA ALA A 698 20.95 8.42 28.64
C ALA A 698 22.26 7.74 28.23
N PRO A 699 23.09 7.27 29.18
CA PRO A 699 24.25 6.46 28.84
C PRO A 699 23.85 5.26 27.96
N LEU A 700 24.56 5.09 26.85
CA LEU A 700 24.33 3.98 25.93
C LEU A 700 25.22 2.81 26.33
N LEU A 701 24.61 1.71 26.75
CA LEU A 701 25.27 0.46 27.07
C LEU A 701 24.57 -0.65 26.26
N ALA A 702 25.05 -0.93 25.06
CA ALA A 702 24.30 -1.72 24.07
C ALA A 702 25.16 -2.77 23.35
N GLY A 703 24.63 -3.98 23.14
CA GLY A 703 25.27 -5.03 22.34
C GLY A 703 26.66 -5.46 22.81
N ASN A 704 27.03 -5.19 24.07
CA ASN A 704 28.32 -5.59 24.61
C ASN A 704 28.28 -7.04 25.07
N THR A 705 29.40 -7.75 24.92
CA THR A 705 29.65 -9.03 25.58
C THR A 705 30.60 -8.82 26.74
N VAL A 706 30.09 -8.94 27.97
CA VAL A 706 30.83 -8.68 29.21
C VAL A 706 31.13 -10.00 29.92
N HIS A 707 32.40 -10.37 30.00
CA HIS A 707 32.89 -11.45 30.85
C HIS A 707 33.35 -10.86 32.20
N GLY A 708 32.39 -10.65 33.10
CA GLY A 708 32.58 -10.01 34.40
C GLY A 708 31.28 -9.41 34.95
N PRO A 709 31.30 -8.87 36.19
CA PRO A 709 30.13 -8.18 36.74
C PRO A 709 29.87 -6.85 36.02
N LEU A 710 28.60 -6.49 35.87
CA LEU A 710 28.15 -5.22 35.31
C LEU A 710 27.30 -4.47 36.35
N GLY A 711 27.71 -3.27 36.74
CA GLY A 711 27.01 -2.46 37.74
C GLY A 711 26.79 -1.03 37.29
N CYS A 712 25.55 -0.54 37.45
CA CYS A 712 25.16 0.82 37.09
C CYS A 712 24.35 1.47 38.21
N THR A 713 24.76 2.64 38.68
CA THR A 713 24.06 3.34 39.78
C THR A 713 24.21 4.86 39.70
N GLY A 714 23.13 5.59 39.95
CA GLY A 714 23.16 7.04 40.13
C GLY A 714 23.29 7.82 38.82
N ASN A 715 23.06 7.18 37.67
CA ASN A 715 23.14 7.85 36.38
C ASN A 715 21.96 8.83 36.20
N THR A 716 22.14 9.87 35.38
CA THR A 716 21.10 10.89 35.16
C THR A 716 19.80 10.30 34.60
N SER A 717 19.92 9.19 33.88
CA SER A 717 18.85 8.29 33.49
C SER A 717 19.40 6.87 33.41
N ALA A 718 18.51 5.87 33.59
CA ALA A 718 18.90 4.48 33.49
C ALA A 718 19.54 4.22 32.10
N PRO A 719 20.68 3.50 32.04
CA PRO A 719 21.34 3.22 30.78
C PRO A 719 20.38 2.56 29.78
N SER A 720 20.48 2.98 28.51
CA SER A 720 19.69 2.42 27.42
C SER A 720 20.52 1.42 26.63
N ASP A 721 19.88 0.33 26.21
CA ASP A 721 20.44 -0.64 25.27
C ASP A 721 20.03 -0.34 23.82
N GLY A 722 19.17 0.65 23.58
CA GLY A 722 18.68 0.97 22.23
C GLY A 722 17.93 -0.18 21.53
N GLY A 723 17.51 -1.21 22.27
CA GLY A 723 16.97 -2.47 21.73
C GLY A 723 18.04 -3.48 21.29
N ALA A 724 19.31 -3.24 21.61
CA ALA A 724 20.42 -4.19 21.44
C ALA A 724 20.95 -4.60 22.82
N PRO A 725 20.41 -5.66 23.44
CA PRO A 725 20.74 -6.03 24.81
C PRO A 725 22.21 -6.46 24.96
N ASN A 726 22.77 -6.28 26.16
CA ASN A 726 24.12 -6.76 26.48
C ASN A 726 24.09 -8.25 26.88
N THR A 727 25.09 -9.01 26.46
CA THR A 727 25.34 -10.37 26.92
C THR A 727 26.32 -10.35 28.08
N VAL A 728 25.85 -10.64 29.30
CA VAL A 728 26.68 -10.55 30.52
C VAL A 728 26.91 -11.94 31.11
N HIS A 729 28.17 -12.33 31.22
CA HIS A 729 28.63 -13.53 31.91
C HIS A 729 29.15 -13.17 33.31
N GLY A 730 28.23 -12.79 34.20
CA GLY A 730 28.50 -12.33 35.56
C GLY A 730 27.25 -11.68 36.19
N PRO A 731 27.30 -11.26 37.46
CA PRO A 731 26.16 -10.60 38.09
C PRO A 731 25.93 -9.19 37.52
N THR A 732 24.67 -8.87 37.24
CA THR A 732 24.18 -7.53 36.88
C THR A 732 23.55 -6.86 38.10
N THR A 733 23.85 -5.58 38.35
CA THR A 733 23.36 -4.85 39.54
C THR A 733 22.92 -3.42 39.22
N GLY A 734 22.00 -2.90 40.03
CA GLY A 734 21.47 -1.54 39.92
C GLY A 734 20.66 -1.32 38.63
N GLU A 735 20.83 -0.16 38.01
CA GLU A 735 20.09 0.27 36.81
C GLU A 735 20.35 -0.60 35.58
N CYS A 736 21.43 -1.39 35.58
CA CYS A 736 21.77 -2.33 34.50
C CYS A 736 21.24 -3.75 34.72
N GLY A 737 20.58 -4.02 35.86
CA GLY A 737 19.93 -5.32 36.13
C GLY A 737 18.41 -5.31 35.93
N ALA A 738 17.82 -4.14 35.70
CA ALA A 738 16.38 -3.98 35.49
C ALA A 738 16.10 -3.80 33.99
N ARG A 739 16.00 -4.90 33.24
CA ARG A 739 15.37 -4.95 31.90
C ARG A 739 15.16 -6.38 31.44
#